data_AF-A0A4Q2D155-F1
#
_entry.id   AF-A0A4Q2D155-F1
#
_cell.length_a   1.000
_cell.length_b   1.000
_cell.length_c   1.000
_cell.angle_alpha   90.00
_cell.angle_beta   90.00
_cell.angle_gamma   90.00
#
_symmetry.space_group_name_H-M   'P 1'
#
loop_
_entity.id
_entity.type
_entity.pdbx_description
1 polymer ?
#
loop_
_entity_poly.entity_id
_entity_poly.type
_entity_poly.pdbx_seq_one_letter_code
_entity_poly.pdbx_strand_id
1 'polypeptide(L)'
;MPGDDLVFWASKPDSVFGTIVVRPHECDRMLSYLVHPDTPSGVAYDYVVALKDRFHDRNNAILANPARLGHDAFEKIAIRAGIVETLFRIAKDGRKEMERVFTSYFALEGLWNLILNGTPSERKALMEVFINEHDVVEFCLQTVKSGFFVCHRAVAMMGLRLMSAQCRLTDYLSTEKTSELIKTLCHCILSGPDLWVKQLRDPATTWQSLYCFGNIDAPASKARKYAPRYYSMYQENAVWAILELVLLHPIPEQEHYNKLIKHDPEILDLILSCAKLRRRAWYPQLEVDARITEALSLMLNFSSEMVPGISLCGVDDDGLRKRLDKKWEGLMEGVDLLVSRPRWLKMVRDVWTHIEEENLDEIHRFLMRAQEDYHAMEPYKDKDFYNVAVYRGACRIAILRLVITLTFLSDLPNNKITDTDLLNLLPITHSACQIVKKEDDVRGGQGTLKDLTEIVERKHLTFYKSGRTDRTVVLSSKEEEELLEIHDEVLTGPIAHLRLLISLAKRGLFERVAQHEGEWEGLDVSGGIDGLKKKILSDTDIHRCLGLSLKRLPERREDGNRHFRTQHHLEEARFQYWGAAQLAAALIEFDEVTNGKYIIDATSLKGKARKELVLSLGNAAEMALGQEYWDRALVFAVGAVKVAEDHGMVDTSGRVVKPEEDVIGEAVHEKNKRRVERAKAGIRAKRV
;
A
#
# COMPACT_ATOMS: atom_id res chain seq x y z
N MET A 1 -3.23 -7.94 -56.11
CA MET A 1 -1.93 -7.33 -55.76
C MET A 1 -0.86 -7.96 -56.64
N PRO A 2 0.17 -7.25 -57.13
CA PRO A 2 1.33 -7.90 -57.76
C PRO A 2 2.08 -8.70 -56.68
N GLY A 3 2.35 -9.97 -56.93
CA GLY A 3 2.85 -10.93 -55.93
C GLY A 3 4.26 -10.66 -55.39
N ASP A 4 5.05 -9.81 -56.07
CA ASP A 4 6.47 -9.62 -55.74
C ASP A 4 6.73 -8.65 -54.58
N ASP A 5 5.81 -7.71 -54.31
CA ASP A 5 5.91 -6.84 -53.12
C ASP A 5 5.65 -7.66 -51.83
N LEU A 6 4.74 -8.64 -51.84
CA LEU A 6 4.38 -9.41 -50.64
C LEU A 6 5.53 -10.24 -50.06
N VAL A 7 6.49 -10.67 -50.90
CA VAL A 7 7.66 -11.48 -50.49
C VAL A 7 8.72 -10.64 -49.76
N PHE A 8 8.90 -9.37 -50.16
CA PHE A 8 9.82 -8.45 -49.49
C PHE A 8 9.33 -8.07 -48.09
N TRP A 9 8.02 -7.87 -47.95
CA TRP A 9 7.37 -7.50 -46.69
C TRP A 9 7.41 -8.66 -45.69
N ALA A 10 7.13 -9.89 -46.12
CA ALA A 10 7.11 -11.07 -45.25
C ALA A 10 8.47 -11.49 -44.65
N SER A 11 9.62 -11.00 -45.14
CA SER A 11 10.94 -11.55 -44.78
C SER A 11 11.81 -10.68 -43.86
N LYS A 12 11.51 -9.38 -43.67
CA LYS A 12 12.31 -8.45 -42.83
C LYS A 12 11.48 -7.32 -42.20
N PRO A 13 10.73 -7.59 -41.10
CA PRO A 13 9.91 -6.57 -40.42
C PRO A 13 10.68 -5.29 -40.02
N ASP A 14 11.92 -5.40 -39.57
CA ASP A 14 12.74 -4.24 -39.19
C ASP A 14 13.06 -3.30 -40.37
N SER A 15 13.28 -3.88 -41.56
CA SER A 15 13.52 -3.11 -42.78
C SER A 15 12.26 -2.38 -43.26
N VAL A 16 11.09 -2.95 -42.96
CA VAL A 16 9.78 -2.37 -43.26
C VAL A 16 9.49 -1.14 -42.39
N PHE A 17 9.80 -1.18 -41.08
CA PHE A 17 9.57 -0.04 -40.19
C PHE A 17 10.38 1.20 -40.58
N GLY A 18 11.62 1.01 -41.04
CA GLY A 18 12.44 2.10 -41.59
C GLY A 18 11.80 2.75 -42.84
N THR A 19 11.12 1.94 -43.67
CA THR A 19 10.43 2.41 -44.88
C THR A 19 9.16 3.21 -44.54
N ILE A 20 8.41 2.80 -43.51
CA ILE A 20 7.17 3.48 -43.07
C ILE A 20 7.43 4.91 -42.61
N VAL A 21 8.55 5.17 -41.92
CA VAL A 21 8.93 6.54 -41.50
C VAL A 21 9.10 7.46 -42.71
N VAL A 22 9.53 6.93 -43.85
CA VAL A 22 9.75 7.67 -45.09
C VAL A 22 8.49 7.71 -45.96
N ARG A 23 7.62 6.69 -45.89
CA ARG A 23 6.38 6.56 -46.67
C ARG A 23 5.20 6.19 -45.78
N PRO A 24 4.51 7.17 -45.17
CA PRO A 24 3.47 6.91 -44.17
C PRO A 24 2.30 6.03 -44.64
N HIS A 25 1.90 6.13 -45.91
CA HIS A 25 0.81 5.32 -46.51
C HIS A 25 1.11 3.81 -46.54
N GLU A 26 2.38 3.42 -46.42
CA GLU A 26 2.75 2.01 -46.31
C GLU A 26 2.36 1.42 -44.94
N CYS A 27 2.16 2.27 -43.92
CA CYS A 27 1.64 1.83 -42.63
C CYS A 27 0.20 1.34 -42.76
N ASP A 28 -0.67 2.11 -43.43
CA ASP A 28 -2.07 1.75 -43.65
C ASP A 28 -2.20 0.41 -44.40
N ARG A 29 -1.34 0.20 -45.41
CA ARG A 29 -1.26 -1.04 -46.17
C ARG A 29 -0.85 -2.22 -45.30
N MET A 30 0.21 -2.06 -44.50
CA MET A 30 0.68 -3.09 -43.56
C MET A 30 -0.43 -3.46 -42.57
N LEU A 31 -1.07 -2.49 -41.93
CA LEU A 31 -2.12 -2.74 -40.93
C LEU A 31 -3.35 -3.41 -41.53
N SER A 32 -3.77 -2.97 -42.72
CA SER A 32 -4.86 -3.61 -43.48
C SER A 32 -4.53 -5.05 -43.87
N TYR A 33 -3.26 -5.35 -44.11
CA TYR A 33 -2.81 -6.70 -44.40
C TYR A 33 -2.83 -7.59 -43.15
N LEU A 34 -2.37 -7.12 -41.99
CA LEU A 34 -2.28 -7.96 -40.76
C LEU A 34 -3.63 -8.54 -40.29
N VAL A 35 -4.71 -7.83 -40.59
CA VAL A 35 -6.09 -8.18 -40.21
C VAL A 35 -6.89 -8.81 -41.33
N HIS A 36 -6.31 -8.94 -42.52
CA HIS A 36 -6.99 -9.58 -43.63
C HIS A 36 -7.19 -11.07 -43.34
N PRO A 37 -8.39 -11.65 -43.59
CA PRO A 37 -8.66 -13.06 -43.29
C PRO A 37 -7.68 -14.04 -43.93
N ASP A 38 -7.21 -13.72 -45.14
CA ASP A 38 -6.30 -14.56 -45.93
C ASP A 38 -4.82 -14.39 -45.55
N THR A 39 -4.49 -13.52 -44.60
CA THR A 39 -3.10 -13.31 -44.19
C THR A 39 -2.58 -14.55 -43.46
N PRO A 40 -1.48 -15.16 -43.94
CA PRO A 40 -0.89 -16.34 -43.30
C PRO A 40 -0.59 -16.08 -41.82
N SER A 41 -0.92 -17.04 -40.96
CA SER A 41 -0.76 -16.91 -39.51
C SER A 41 0.68 -16.59 -39.11
N GLY A 42 1.67 -17.27 -39.70
CA GLY A 42 3.09 -17.00 -39.46
C GLY A 42 3.50 -15.57 -39.82
N VAL A 43 2.98 -15.02 -40.93
CA VAL A 43 3.31 -13.65 -41.33
C VAL A 43 2.68 -12.63 -40.37
N ALA A 44 1.42 -12.81 -39.98
CA ALA A 44 0.79 -11.94 -38.99
C ALA A 44 1.53 -12.01 -37.64
N TYR A 45 1.94 -13.20 -37.23
CA TYR A 45 2.75 -13.43 -36.03
C TYR A 45 4.07 -12.65 -36.07
N ASP A 46 4.87 -12.82 -37.13
CA ASP A 46 6.20 -12.20 -37.26
C ASP A 46 6.13 -10.67 -37.18
N TYR A 47 5.13 -10.08 -37.85
CA TYR A 47 4.92 -8.63 -37.83
C TYR A 47 4.45 -8.10 -36.47
N VAL A 48 3.53 -8.80 -35.80
CA VAL A 48 3.04 -8.37 -34.48
C VAL A 48 4.14 -8.49 -33.43
N VAL A 49 4.96 -9.56 -33.49
CA VAL A 49 6.15 -9.71 -32.65
C VAL A 49 7.12 -8.55 -32.89
N ALA A 50 7.42 -8.22 -34.15
CA ALA A 50 8.33 -7.12 -34.48
C ALA A 50 7.81 -5.76 -34.01
N LEU A 51 6.50 -5.51 -34.10
CA LEU A 51 5.86 -4.30 -33.54
C LEU A 51 6.01 -4.24 -32.02
N LYS A 52 5.71 -5.35 -31.33
CA LYS A 52 5.85 -5.47 -29.88
C LYS A 52 7.30 -5.27 -29.43
N ASP A 53 8.27 -5.87 -30.11
CA ASP A 53 9.69 -5.73 -29.80
C ASP A 53 10.14 -4.29 -30.00
N ARG A 54 9.76 -3.66 -31.12
CA ARG A 54 10.04 -2.24 -31.36
C ARG A 54 9.51 -1.35 -30.23
N PHE A 55 8.25 -1.52 -29.82
CA PHE A 55 7.68 -0.71 -28.74
C PHE A 55 8.34 -0.99 -27.39
N HIS A 56 8.69 -2.25 -27.11
CA HIS A 56 9.41 -2.64 -25.91
C HIS A 56 10.82 -2.04 -25.84
N ASP A 57 11.58 -2.09 -26.93
CA ASP A 57 12.91 -1.48 -27.02
C ASP A 57 12.85 0.03 -26.85
N ARG A 58 11.80 0.68 -27.39
CA ARG A 58 11.54 2.10 -27.16
C ARG A 58 11.27 2.39 -25.68
N ASN A 59 10.49 1.57 -24.99
CA ASN A 59 10.25 1.70 -23.56
C ASN A 59 11.56 1.55 -22.76
N ASN A 60 12.37 0.53 -23.05
CA ASN A 60 13.69 0.35 -22.44
C ASN A 60 14.62 1.55 -22.67
N ALA A 61 14.58 2.13 -23.87
CA ALA A 61 15.34 3.34 -24.19
C ALA A 61 14.86 4.58 -23.43
N ILE A 62 13.57 4.70 -23.13
CA ILE A 62 13.00 5.77 -22.28
C ILE A 62 13.40 5.57 -20.82
N LEU A 63 13.36 4.32 -20.32
CA LEU A 63 13.81 4.01 -18.96
C LEU A 63 15.30 4.32 -18.77
N ALA A 64 16.12 4.09 -19.79
CA ALA A 64 17.54 4.46 -19.78
C ALA A 64 17.78 5.97 -19.95
N ASN A 65 16.92 6.67 -20.69
CA ASN A 65 17.00 8.10 -20.91
C ASN A 65 15.59 8.74 -20.98
N PRO A 66 15.07 9.28 -19.85
CA PRO A 66 13.74 9.84 -19.80
C PRO A 66 13.49 11.03 -20.73
N ALA A 67 14.53 11.69 -21.25
CA ALA A 67 14.39 12.75 -22.26
C ALA A 67 13.81 12.24 -23.59
N ARG A 68 13.76 10.92 -23.80
CA ARG A 68 13.15 10.26 -24.97
C ARG A 68 11.66 9.98 -24.81
N LEU A 69 11.06 10.39 -23.69
CA LEU A 69 9.65 10.22 -23.40
C LEU A 69 8.80 10.91 -24.48
N GLY A 70 7.77 10.21 -24.93
CA GLY A 70 6.85 10.66 -25.96
C GLY A 70 6.90 9.80 -27.21
N HIS A 71 5.77 9.75 -27.91
CA HIS A 71 5.65 8.96 -29.14
C HIS A 71 6.57 9.51 -30.22
N ASP A 72 7.38 8.64 -30.81
CA ASP A 72 8.27 8.98 -31.93
C ASP A 72 7.51 9.14 -33.25
N ALA A 73 8.26 9.44 -34.32
CA ALA A 73 7.68 9.64 -35.65
C ALA A 73 6.93 8.40 -36.16
N PHE A 74 7.47 7.19 -35.93
CA PHE A 74 6.81 5.96 -36.35
C PHE A 74 5.54 5.72 -35.54
N GLU A 75 5.61 5.83 -34.22
CA GLU A 75 4.48 5.62 -33.31
C GLU A 75 3.33 6.60 -33.66
N LYS A 76 3.63 7.86 -33.92
CA LYS A 76 2.66 8.87 -34.36
C LYS A 76 2.05 8.57 -35.74
N ILE A 77 2.81 7.98 -36.66
CA ILE A 77 2.28 7.53 -37.95
C ILE A 77 1.37 6.31 -37.75
N ALA A 78 1.84 5.31 -36.99
CA ALA A 78 1.11 4.07 -36.73
C ALA A 78 -0.22 4.32 -35.98
N ILE A 79 -0.22 5.20 -34.98
CA ILE A 79 -1.44 5.62 -34.26
C ILE A 79 -2.46 6.22 -35.23
N ARG A 80 -2.03 7.15 -36.09
CA ARG A 80 -2.91 7.76 -37.11
C ARG A 80 -3.40 6.76 -38.15
N ALA A 81 -2.60 5.74 -38.47
CA ALA A 81 -2.93 4.67 -39.40
C ALA A 81 -3.87 3.60 -38.81
N GLY A 82 -4.25 3.70 -37.53
CA GLY A 82 -5.15 2.74 -36.88
C GLY A 82 -4.46 1.50 -36.32
N ILE A 83 -3.19 1.61 -35.86
CA ILE A 83 -2.47 0.51 -35.17
C ILE A 83 -3.25 0.01 -33.96
N VAL A 84 -3.93 0.91 -33.23
CA VAL A 84 -4.69 0.57 -32.02
C VAL A 84 -5.87 -0.35 -32.36
N GLU A 85 -6.72 0.07 -33.29
CA GLU A 85 -7.85 -0.74 -33.78
C GLU A 85 -7.38 -2.08 -34.35
N THR A 86 -6.29 -2.05 -35.13
CA THR A 86 -5.71 -3.24 -35.76
C THR A 86 -5.27 -4.25 -34.71
N LEU A 87 -4.49 -3.83 -33.71
CA LEU A 87 -4.00 -4.72 -32.66
C LEU A 87 -5.12 -5.20 -31.74
N PHE A 88 -6.13 -4.38 -31.43
CA PHE A 88 -7.30 -4.85 -30.67
C PHE A 88 -8.12 -5.89 -31.44
N ARG A 89 -8.29 -5.71 -32.76
CA ARG A 89 -8.97 -6.72 -33.60
C ARG A 89 -8.21 -8.04 -33.62
N ILE A 90 -6.87 -7.99 -33.70
CA ILE A 90 -6.02 -9.18 -33.59
C ILE A 90 -6.13 -9.80 -32.19
N ALA A 91 -6.08 -9.00 -31.13
CA ALA A 91 -6.19 -9.47 -29.76
C ALA A 91 -7.54 -10.14 -29.43
N LYS A 92 -8.62 -9.71 -30.12
CA LYS A 92 -9.97 -10.27 -29.99
C LYS A 92 -10.20 -11.49 -30.89
N ASP A 93 -9.18 -11.97 -31.60
CA ASP A 93 -9.28 -13.19 -32.42
C ASP A 93 -9.51 -14.42 -31.53
N GLY A 94 -10.69 -15.03 -31.67
CA GLY A 94 -11.11 -16.18 -30.87
C GLY A 94 -10.55 -17.53 -31.34
N ARG A 95 -9.72 -17.54 -32.39
CA ARG A 95 -9.10 -18.76 -32.92
C ARG A 95 -8.07 -19.32 -31.94
N LYS A 96 -7.91 -20.65 -31.97
CA LYS A 96 -7.20 -21.42 -30.94
C LYS A 96 -5.88 -22.03 -31.40
N GLU A 97 -5.46 -21.80 -32.65
CA GLU A 97 -4.16 -22.27 -33.10
C GLU A 97 -3.04 -21.52 -32.37
N MET A 98 -1.98 -22.24 -31.98
CA MET A 98 -0.87 -21.69 -31.19
C MET A 98 -0.37 -20.34 -31.73
N GLU A 99 -0.09 -20.26 -33.04
CA GLU A 99 0.39 -19.03 -33.69
C GLU A 99 -0.60 -17.88 -33.52
N ARG A 100 -1.91 -18.12 -33.69
CA ARG A 100 -2.95 -17.09 -33.54
C ARG A 100 -3.11 -16.63 -32.09
N VAL A 101 -3.03 -17.56 -31.14
CA VAL A 101 -3.07 -17.23 -29.71
C VAL A 101 -1.90 -16.32 -29.34
N PHE A 102 -0.68 -16.68 -29.74
CA PHE A 102 0.48 -15.84 -29.46
C PHE A 102 0.46 -14.52 -30.20
N THR A 103 -0.01 -14.49 -31.45
CA THR A 103 -0.24 -13.23 -32.18
C THR A 103 -1.18 -12.32 -31.39
N SER A 104 -2.27 -12.86 -30.84
CA SER A 104 -3.23 -12.11 -30.01
C SER A 104 -2.60 -11.63 -28.69
N TYR A 105 -1.78 -12.48 -28.06
CA TYR A 105 -1.04 -12.13 -26.85
C TYR A 105 -0.05 -10.97 -27.10
N PHE A 106 0.77 -11.08 -28.14
CA PHE A 106 1.76 -10.07 -28.49
C PHE A 106 1.13 -8.77 -29.00
N ALA A 107 -0.07 -8.83 -29.59
CA ALA A 107 -0.83 -7.63 -29.93
C ALA A 107 -1.21 -6.83 -28.69
N LEU A 108 -1.69 -7.49 -27.63
CA LEU A 108 -1.99 -6.83 -26.35
C LEU A 108 -0.73 -6.29 -25.68
N GLU A 109 0.34 -7.08 -25.64
CA GLU A 109 1.61 -6.62 -25.09
C GLU A 109 2.18 -5.43 -25.89
N GLY A 110 2.02 -5.42 -27.21
CA GLY A 110 2.36 -4.31 -28.08
C GLY A 110 1.57 -3.04 -27.73
N LEU A 111 0.26 -3.15 -27.53
CA LEU A 111 -0.60 -2.03 -27.10
C LEU A 111 -0.15 -1.45 -25.74
N TRP A 112 0.20 -2.31 -24.79
CA TRP A 112 0.72 -1.93 -23.48
C TRP A 112 2.06 -1.19 -23.57
N ASN A 113 2.99 -1.67 -24.39
CA ASN A 113 4.26 -0.95 -24.59
C ASN A 113 4.04 0.39 -25.35
N LEU A 114 3.14 0.43 -26.33
CA LEU A 114 2.84 1.64 -27.10
C LEU A 114 2.29 2.77 -26.21
N ILE A 115 1.36 2.47 -25.29
CA ILE A 115 0.83 3.51 -24.40
C ILE A 115 1.92 4.03 -23.46
N LEU A 116 2.81 3.15 -22.94
CA LEU A 116 3.90 3.55 -22.04
C LEU A 116 4.93 4.49 -22.69
N ASN A 117 5.13 4.38 -24.00
CA ASN A 117 6.08 5.24 -24.71
C ASN A 117 5.63 6.71 -24.79
N GLY A 118 4.34 6.99 -24.60
CA GLY A 118 3.77 8.34 -24.66
C GLY A 118 4.10 9.19 -23.43
N THR A 119 4.08 10.50 -23.62
CA THR A 119 4.01 11.48 -22.52
C THR A 119 2.70 11.34 -21.73
N PRO A 120 2.56 11.92 -20.52
CA PRO A 120 1.29 11.88 -19.77
C PRO A 120 0.07 12.36 -20.58
N SER A 121 0.24 13.37 -21.44
CA SER A 121 -0.85 13.85 -22.32
C SER A 121 -1.16 12.86 -23.45
N GLU A 122 -0.14 12.29 -24.08
CA GLU A 122 -0.32 11.27 -25.14
C GLU A 122 -0.94 9.97 -24.58
N ARG A 123 -0.55 9.56 -23.36
CA ARG A 123 -1.16 8.44 -22.64
C ARG A 123 -2.63 8.68 -22.38
N LYS A 124 -2.99 9.88 -21.91
CA LYS A 124 -4.39 10.27 -21.68
C LYS A 124 -5.21 10.15 -22.97
N ALA A 125 -4.70 10.70 -24.07
CA ALA A 125 -5.37 10.63 -25.37
C ALA A 125 -5.55 9.18 -25.87
N LEU A 126 -4.53 8.33 -25.75
CA LEU A 126 -4.66 6.92 -26.09
C LEU A 126 -5.61 6.16 -25.16
N MET A 127 -5.64 6.49 -23.88
CA MET A 127 -6.54 5.86 -22.92
C MET A 127 -8.01 6.18 -23.24
N GLU A 128 -8.31 7.40 -23.69
CA GLU A 128 -9.65 7.77 -24.17
C GLU A 128 -10.07 6.89 -25.36
N VAL A 129 -9.18 6.62 -26.31
CA VAL A 129 -9.45 5.68 -27.43
C VAL A 129 -9.67 4.26 -26.91
N PHE A 130 -8.79 3.76 -26.03
CA PHE A 130 -8.87 2.41 -25.50
C PHE A 130 -10.19 2.15 -24.76
N ILE A 131 -10.67 3.14 -24.00
CA ILE A 131 -11.92 3.04 -23.24
C ILE A 131 -13.13 3.23 -24.16
N ASN A 132 -13.18 4.33 -24.90
CA ASN A 132 -14.39 4.74 -25.61
C ASN A 132 -14.65 3.89 -26.86
N GLU A 133 -13.59 3.47 -27.56
CA GLU A 133 -13.73 2.76 -28.85
C GLU A 133 -13.58 1.25 -28.73
N HIS A 134 -12.93 0.76 -27.67
CA HIS A 134 -12.56 -0.65 -27.56
C HIS A 134 -13.02 -1.35 -26.29
N ASP A 135 -13.60 -0.60 -25.34
CA ASP A 135 -14.01 -1.07 -24.01
C ASP A 135 -12.93 -1.95 -23.36
N VAL A 136 -11.70 -1.41 -23.33
CA VAL A 136 -10.50 -2.15 -22.92
C VAL A 136 -10.63 -2.75 -21.52
N VAL A 137 -11.34 -2.07 -20.62
CA VAL A 137 -11.50 -2.49 -19.23
C VAL A 137 -12.37 -3.73 -19.16
N GLU A 138 -13.52 -3.73 -19.85
CA GLU A 138 -14.39 -4.91 -19.91
C GLU A 138 -13.71 -6.05 -20.65
N PHE A 139 -13.03 -5.77 -21.76
CA PHE A 139 -12.27 -6.78 -22.48
C PHE A 139 -11.21 -7.46 -21.59
N CYS A 140 -10.42 -6.67 -20.86
CA CYS A 140 -9.43 -7.20 -19.94
C CYS A 140 -10.08 -7.96 -18.78
N LEU A 141 -11.16 -7.44 -18.19
CA LEU A 141 -11.91 -8.09 -17.12
C LEU A 141 -12.46 -9.46 -17.54
N GLN A 142 -13.09 -9.54 -18.71
CA GLN A 142 -13.59 -10.80 -19.26
C GLN A 142 -12.45 -11.77 -19.55
N THR A 143 -11.33 -11.26 -20.07
CA THR A 143 -10.15 -12.08 -20.37
C THR A 143 -9.52 -12.65 -19.09
N VAL A 144 -9.41 -11.88 -18.00
CA VAL A 144 -8.87 -12.40 -16.72
C VAL A 144 -9.82 -13.39 -16.05
N LYS A 145 -11.14 -13.16 -16.13
CA LYS A 145 -12.18 -14.04 -15.53
C LYS A 145 -12.32 -15.36 -16.29
N SER A 146 -12.42 -15.28 -17.62
CA SER A 146 -12.95 -16.37 -18.46
C SER A 146 -12.08 -16.71 -19.66
N GLY A 147 -11.02 -15.94 -19.92
CA GLY A 147 -10.10 -16.18 -21.03
C GLY A 147 -9.59 -17.61 -21.00
N PHE A 148 -9.57 -18.30 -22.14
CA PHE A 148 -9.25 -19.73 -22.15
C PHE A 148 -7.77 -19.98 -21.87
N PHE A 149 -6.85 -19.15 -22.38
CA PHE A 149 -5.41 -19.38 -22.29
C PHE A 149 -4.76 -18.60 -21.13
N VAL A 150 -3.75 -19.20 -20.47
CA VAL A 150 -3.04 -18.59 -19.34
C VAL A 150 -2.29 -17.32 -19.76
N CYS A 151 -1.70 -17.30 -20.95
CA CYS A 151 -0.98 -16.14 -21.46
C CYS A 151 -1.90 -14.94 -21.67
N HIS A 152 -3.12 -15.14 -22.17
CA HIS A 152 -4.13 -14.09 -22.33
C HIS A 152 -4.61 -13.54 -20.99
N ARG A 153 -4.88 -14.41 -20.01
CA ARG A 153 -5.19 -13.96 -18.63
C ARG A 153 -4.06 -13.10 -18.06
N ALA A 154 -2.82 -13.54 -18.24
CA ALA A 154 -1.66 -12.84 -17.73
C ALA A 154 -1.47 -11.46 -18.36
N VAL A 155 -1.50 -11.34 -19.70
CA VAL A 155 -1.31 -10.06 -20.39
C VAL A 155 -2.47 -9.09 -20.15
N ALA A 156 -3.70 -9.59 -19.98
CA ALA A 156 -4.85 -8.77 -19.60
C ALA A 156 -4.69 -8.21 -18.17
N MET A 157 -4.23 -9.02 -17.22
CA MET A 157 -3.95 -8.59 -15.86
C MET A 157 -2.82 -7.55 -15.81
N MET A 158 -1.76 -7.75 -16.59
CA MET A 158 -0.70 -6.76 -16.76
C MET A 158 -1.24 -5.44 -17.32
N GLY A 159 -2.15 -5.51 -18.29
CA GLY A 159 -2.85 -4.35 -18.84
C GLY A 159 -3.63 -3.58 -17.77
N LEU A 160 -4.45 -4.28 -16.97
CA LEU A 160 -5.21 -3.65 -15.87
C LEU A 160 -4.28 -2.96 -14.86
N ARG A 161 -3.19 -3.63 -14.46
CA ARG A 161 -2.18 -3.03 -13.57
C ARG A 161 -1.56 -1.78 -14.18
N LEU A 162 -1.13 -1.87 -15.44
CA LEU A 162 -0.46 -0.78 -16.15
C LEU A 162 -1.38 0.43 -16.31
N MET A 163 -2.62 0.20 -16.75
CA MET A 163 -3.61 1.27 -16.92
C MET A 163 -3.91 1.94 -15.56
N SER A 164 -3.97 1.16 -14.48
CA SER A 164 -4.15 1.69 -13.12
C SER A 164 -2.97 2.55 -12.68
N ALA A 165 -1.73 2.03 -12.82
CA ALA A 165 -0.52 2.68 -12.31
C ALA A 165 -0.04 3.88 -13.13
N GLN A 166 -0.18 3.84 -14.47
CA GLN A 166 0.50 4.78 -15.38
C GLN A 166 -0.45 5.52 -16.34
N CYS A 167 -1.73 5.16 -16.37
CA CYS A 167 -2.71 5.79 -17.27
C CYS A 167 -3.91 6.39 -16.54
N ARG A 168 -3.86 6.46 -15.19
CA ARG A 168 -4.92 7.02 -14.33
C ARG A 168 -6.30 6.40 -14.65
N LEU A 169 -6.36 5.08 -14.76
CA LEU A 169 -7.57 4.35 -15.14
C LEU A 169 -8.83 4.80 -14.36
N THR A 170 -8.67 5.09 -13.08
CA THR A 170 -9.77 5.51 -12.19
C THR A 170 -10.45 6.81 -12.58
N ASP A 171 -9.80 7.71 -13.33
CA ASP A 171 -10.44 8.92 -13.85
C ASP A 171 -11.58 8.59 -14.84
N TYR A 172 -11.61 7.38 -15.37
CA TYR A 172 -12.57 6.92 -16.38
C TYR A 172 -13.58 5.89 -15.84
N LEU A 173 -13.45 5.49 -14.57
CA LEU A 173 -14.31 4.46 -13.98
C LEU A 173 -15.40 5.08 -13.10
N SER A 174 -16.61 4.53 -13.20
CA SER A 174 -17.64 4.76 -12.19
C SER A 174 -17.31 4.02 -10.89
N THR A 175 -17.92 4.42 -9.78
CA THR A 175 -17.80 3.69 -8.50
C THR A 175 -18.20 2.22 -8.64
N GLU A 176 -19.26 1.94 -9.40
CA GLU A 176 -19.70 0.58 -9.70
C GLU A 176 -18.61 -0.21 -10.43
N LYS A 177 -18.04 0.36 -11.49
CA LYS A 177 -17.02 -0.34 -12.28
C LYS A 177 -15.72 -0.56 -11.51
N THR A 178 -15.29 0.42 -10.71
CA THR A 178 -14.15 0.27 -9.80
C THR A 178 -14.40 -0.83 -8.78
N SER A 179 -15.62 -0.92 -8.23
CA SER A 179 -15.97 -1.96 -7.27
C SER A 179 -15.94 -3.37 -7.91
N GLU A 180 -16.49 -3.52 -9.12
CA GLU A 180 -16.48 -4.77 -9.87
C GLU A 180 -15.04 -5.21 -10.21
N LEU A 181 -14.21 -4.25 -10.61
CA LEU A 181 -12.80 -4.48 -10.92
C LEU A 181 -12.05 -5.00 -9.67
N ILE A 182 -12.12 -4.30 -8.54
CA ILE A 182 -11.45 -4.75 -7.30
C ILE A 182 -11.93 -6.15 -6.88
N LYS A 183 -13.24 -6.43 -6.92
CA LYS A 183 -13.77 -7.77 -6.59
C LYS A 183 -13.23 -8.84 -7.52
N THR A 184 -13.22 -8.57 -8.81
CA THR A 184 -12.69 -9.49 -9.81
C THR A 184 -11.23 -9.81 -9.52
N LEU A 185 -10.42 -8.78 -9.26
CA LEU A 185 -9.00 -8.93 -8.93
C LEU A 185 -8.82 -9.75 -7.64
N CYS A 186 -9.61 -9.50 -6.59
CA CYS A 186 -9.60 -10.32 -5.38
C CYS A 186 -9.96 -11.79 -5.64
N HIS A 187 -11.02 -12.06 -6.41
CA HIS A 187 -11.38 -13.44 -6.78
C HIS A 187 -10.27 -14.11 -7.60
N CYS A 188 -9.64 -13.38 -8.51
CA CYS A 188 -8.47 -13.85 -9.26
C CYS A 188 -7.29 -14.19 -8.34
N ILE A 189 -7.08 -13.44 -7.26
CA ILE A 189 -6.06 -13.77 -6.24
C ILE A 189 -6.45 -15.05 -5.48
N LEU A 190 -7.72 -15.23 -5.15
CA LEU A 190 -8.21 -16.33 -4.31
C LEU A 190 -8.47 -17.65 -5.07
N SER A 191 -8.45 -17.65 -6.41
CA SER A 191 -8.86 -18.79 -7.25
C SER A 191 -7.94 -20.03 -7.16
N GLY A 192 -6.67 -19.84 -6.84
CA GLY A 192 -5.65 -20.88 -6.81
C GLY A 192 -5.12 -21.29 -8.20
N PRO A 193 -4.03 -22.09 -8.25
CA PRO A 193 -3.31 -22.40 -9.49
C PRO A 193 -3.89 -23.58 -10.29
N ASP A 194 -4.92 -24.26 -9.80
CA ASP A 194 -5.37 -25.56 -10.35
C ASP A 194 -5.74 -25.50 -11.84
N LEU A 195 -6.38 -24.42 -12.26
CA LEU A 195 -6.73 -24.20 -13.67
C LEU A 195 -5.48 -24.06 -14.55
N TRP A 196 -4.44 -23.37 -14.06
CA TRP A 196 -3.17 -23.19 -14.77
C TRP A 196 -2.42 -24.51 -14.88
N VAL A 197 -2.38 -25.27 -13.78
CA VAL A 197 -1.79 -26.62 -13.75
C VAL A 197 -2.52 -27.54 -14.73
N LYS A 198 -3.84 -27.50 -14.78
CA LYS A 198 -4.63 -28.32 -15.71
C LYS A 198 -4.31 -28.00 -17.16
N GLN A 199 -4.25 -26.72 -17.53
CA GLN A 199 -3.98 -26.29 -18.90
C GLN A 199 -2.54 -26.58 -19.34
N LEU A 200 -1.55 -26.36 -18.47
CA LEU A 200 -0.15 -26.67 -18.81
C LEU A 200 0.18 -28.17 -18.81
N ARG A 201 -0.78 -29.03 -18.42
CA ARG A 201 -0.65 -30.50 -18.51
C ARG A 201 -1.42 -31.10 -19.67
N ASP A 202 -2.35 -30.36 -20.27
CA ASP A 202 -3.18 -30.83 -21.37
C ASP A 202 -2.37 -30.77 -22.67
N PRO A 203 -2.20 -31.89 -23.42
CA PRO A 203 -1.50 -31.90 -24.69
C PRO A 203 -2.04 -30.87 -25.70
N ALA A 204 -3.33 -30.53 -25.65
CA ALA A 204 -3.93 -29.54 -26.54
C ALA A 204 -3.47 -28.10 -26.24
N THR A 205 -2.94 -27.85 -25.04
CA THR A 205 -2.60 -26.51 -24.56
C THR A 205 -1.23 -26.40 -23.90
N THR A 206 -0.45 -27.47 -23.91
CA THR A 206 0.89 -27.54 -23.27
C THR A 206 1.91 -26.63 -23.96
N TRP A 207 1.71 -26.30 -25.24
CA TRP A 207 2.53 -25.34 -25.98
C TRP A 207 2.56 -23.94 -25.35
N GLN A 208 1.60 -23.62 -24.46
CA GLN A 208 1.64 -22.40 -23.64
C GLN A 208 2.85 -22.37 -22.70
N SER A 209 3.56 -23.50 -22.56
CA SER A 209 4.88 -23.56 -21.97
C SER A 209 5.85 -22.57 -22.64
N LEU A 210 5.66 -22.19 -23.92
CA LEU A 210 6.50 -21.19 -24.56
C LEU A 210 6.46 -19.84 -23.81
N TYR A 211 5.28 -19.40 -23.39
CA TYR A 211 5.12 -18.20 -22.54
C TYR A 211 5.81 -18.40 -21.18
N CYS A 212 5.67 -19.59 -20.59
CA CYS A 212 6.17 -19.85 -19.25
C CYS A 212 7.67 -20.19 -19.18
N PHE A 213 8.27 -20.76 -20.22
CA PHE A 213 9.60 -21.38 -20.15
C PHE A 213 10.50 -21.01 -21.33
N GLY A 214 10.01 -20.23 -22.29
CA GLY A 214 10.74 -19.96 -23.53
C GLY A 214 10.90 -21.19 -24.44
N ASN A 215 10.20 -22.29 -24.15
CA ASN A 215 10.19 -23.49 -24.99
C ASN A 215 8.79 -24.13 -25.06
N ILE A 216 8.51 -24.72 -26.21
CA ILE A 216 7.29 -25.48 -26.48
C ILE A 216 7.43 -26.89 -25.85
N ASP A 217 6.30 -27.47 -25.43
CA ASP A 217 6.19 -28.85 -24.93
C ASP A 217 7.03 -29.18 -23.68
N ALA A 218 7.04 -28.28 -22.70
CA ALA A 218 7.64 -28.60 -21.40
C ALA A 218 7.01 -29.89 -20.82
N PRO A 219 7.82 -30.84 -20.28
CA PRO A 219 7.29 -32.09 -19.73
C PRO A 219 6.22 -31.85 -18.67
N ALA A 220 5.15 -32.65 -18.66
CA ALA A 220 4.03 -32.49 -17.72
C ALA A 220 4.46 -32.49 -16.24
N SER A 221 5.54 -33.21 -15.91
CA SER A 221 6.17 -33.22 -14.58
C SER A 221 6.77 -31.86 -14.20
N LYS A 222 7.40 -31.17 -15.16
CA LYS A 222 7.93 -29.81 -15.02
C LYS A 222 6.81 -28.78 -14.96
N ALA A 223 5.83 -28.89 -15.86
CA ALA A 223 4.66 -28.01 -15.91
C ALA A 223 3.87 -27.99 -14.59
N ARG A 224 3.62 -29.17 -13.99
CA ARG A 224 2.92 -29.29 -12.70
C ARG A 224 3.61 -28.54 -11.57
N LYS A 225 4.95 -28.53 -11.56
CA LYS A 225 5.75 -27.87 -10.53
C LYS A 225 5.84 -26.35 -10.74
N TYR A 226 5.82 -25.89 -11.99
CA TYR A 226 6.06 -24.48 -12.31
C TYR A 226 4.81 -23.64 -12.53
N ALA A 227 3.71 -24.22 -13.03
CA ALA A 227 2.46 -23.49 -13.27
C ALA A 227 2.00 -22.66 -12.06
N PRO A 228 2.09 -23.17 -10.81
CA PRO A 228 1.71 -22.37 -9.63
C PRO A 228 2.55 -21.10 -9.46
N ARG A 229 3.80 -21.08 -9.91
CA ARG A 229 4.68 -19.92 -9.85
C ARG A 229 4.18 -18.78 -10.75
N TYR A 230 3.82 -19.09 -11.99
CA TYR A 230 3.25 -18.08 -12.91
C TYR A 230 1.90 -17.58 -12.45
N TYR A 231 1.08 -18.47 -11.87
CA TYR A 231 -0.14 -18.02 -11.21
C TYR A 231 0.17 -17.03 -10.09
N SER A 232 1.22 -17.24 -9.30
CA SER A 232 1.61 -16.27 -8.26
C SER A 232 2.09 -14.94 -8.83
N MET A 233 2.81 -14.90 -9.96
CA MET A 233 3.10 -13.64 -10.67
C MET A 233 1.82 -12.95 -11.17
N TYR A 234 0.82 -13.72 -11.58
CA TYR A 234 -0.51 -13.19 -11.93
C TYR A 234 -1.23 -12.60 -10.70
N GLN A 235 -1.16 -13.27 -9.54
CA GLN A 235 -1.68 -12.74 -8.27
C GLN A 235 -1.01 -11.42 -7.88
N GLU A 236 0.32 -11.31 -8.08
CA GLU A 236 1.03 -10.05 -7.82
C GLU A 236 0.53 -8.93 -8.72
N ASN A 237 0.35 -9.18 -10.02
CA ASN A 237 -0.18 -8.15 -10.90
C ASN A 237 -1.59 -7.72 -10.48
N ALA A 238 -2.42 -8.65 -10.02
CA ALA A 238 -3.75 -8.35 -9.51
C ALA A 238 -3.73 -7.49 -8.24
N VAL A 239 -2.88 -7.82 -7.25
CA VAL A 239 -2.82 -7.05 -6.00
C VAL A 239 -2.23 -5.66 -6.23
N TRP A 240 -1.23 -5.55 -7.11
CA TRP A 240 -0.70 -4.25 -7.51
C TRP A 240 -1.76 -3.43 -8.24
N ALA A 241 -2.57 -4.02 -9.13
CA ALA A 241 -3.67 -3.30 -9.75
C ALA A 241 -4.66 -2.77 -8.71
N ILE A 242 -5.03 -3.57 -7.69
CA ILE A 242 -5.90 -3.09 -6.59
C ILE A 242 -5.27 -1.92 -5.85
N LEU A 243 -4.00 -2.04 -5.47
CA LEU A 243 -3.28 -0.99 -4.76
C LEU A 243 -3.25 0.31 -5.58
N GLU A 244 -2.94 0.24 -6.87
CA GLU A 244 -2.86 1.40 -7.76
C GLU A 244 -4.22 2.04 -8.02
N LEU A 245 -5.31 1.26 -8.00
CA LEU A 245 -6.67 1.80 -8.08
C LEU A 245 -7.06 2.63 -6.85
N VAL A 246 -6.45 2.38 -5.69
CA VAL A 246 -6.67 3.17 -4.47
C VAL A 246 -5.56 4.20 -4.23
N LEU A 247 -4.46 4.14 -4.97
CA LEU A 247 -3.35 5.09 -4.88
C LEU A 247 -3.57 6.25 -5.85
N LEU A 248 -4.61 7.04 -5.57
CA LEU A 248 -5.11 8.08 -6.46
C LEU A 248 -4.37 9.43 -6.31
N HIS A 249 -4.14 10.10 -7.44
CA HIS A 249 -3.61 11.47 -7.47
C HIS A 249 -4.46 12.42 -8.33
N PRO A 250 -4.90 13.59 -7.79
CA PRO A 250 -4.74 14.05 -6.42
C PRO A 250 -5.39 13.12 -5.39
N ILE A 251 -4.97 13.24 -4.12
CA ILE A 251 -5.50 12.40 -3.04
C ILE A 251 -7.01 12.64 -2.95
N PRO A 252 -7.86 11.60 -3.11
CA PRO A 252 -9.29 11.76 -3.00
C PRO A 252 -9.66 11.98 -1.54
N GLU A 253 -10.74 12.73 -1.31
CA GLU A 253 -11.34 12.80 0.01
C GLU A 253 -11.86 11.42 0.43
N GLN A 254 -11.85 11.14 1.74
CA GLN A 254 -12.28 9.87 2.32
C GLN A 254 -13.71 9.45 1.89
N GLU A 255 -14.56 10.42 1.57
CA GLU A 255 -15.91 10.22 1.02
C GLU A 255 -15.91 9.38 -0.28
N HIS A 256 -14.86 9.47 -1.09
CA HIS A 256 -14.68 8.66 -2.30
C HIS A 256 -14.62 7.17 -1.96
N TYR A 257 -13.75 6.78 -1.01
CA TYR A 257 -13.63 5.39 -0.58
C TYR A 257 -14.88 4.92 0.15
N ASN A 258 -15.53 5.77 0.95
CA ASN A 258 -16.79 5.42 1.60
C ASN A 258 -17.89 5.12 0.57
N LYS A 259 -17.99 5.89 -0.53
CA LYS A 259 -18.93 5.60 -1.63
C LYS A 259 -18.66 4.24 -2.26
N LEU A 260 -17.39 3.92 -2.51
CA LEU A 260 -16.97 2.62 -3.03
C LEU A 260 -17.36 1.47 -2.09
N ILE A 261 -17.05 1.59 -0.80
CA ILE A 261 -17.38 0.58 0.22
C ILE A 261 -18.90 0.43 0.40
N LYS A 262 -19.67 1.53 0.39
CA LYS A 262 -21.13 1.48 0.50
C LYS A 262 -21.77 0.81 -0.71
N HIS A 263 -21.23 1.05 -1.91
CA HIS A 263 -21.71 0.42 -3.13
C HIS A 263 -21.51 -1.10 -3.08
N ASP A 264 -20.31 -1.56 -2.70
CA ASP A 264 -20.03 -2.99 -2.58
C ASP A 264 -19.22 -3.33 -1.32
N PRO A 265 -19.91 -3.56 -0.19
CA PRO A 265 -19.24 -3.81 1.10
C PRO A 265 -18.46 -5.14 1.14
N GLU A 266 -18.71 -6.07 0.22
CA GLU A 266 -18.01 -7.35 0.13
C GLU A 266 -16.52 -7.18 -0.17
N ILE A 267 -16.13 -6.04 -0.78
CA ILE A 267 -14.73 -5.70 -1.05
C ILE A 267 -13.87 -5.80 0.21
N LEU A 268 -14.37 -5.34 1.36
CA LEU A 268 -13.62 -5.41 2.62
C LEU A 268 -13.37 -6.85 3.06
N ASP A 269 -14.36 -7.73 2.89
CA ASP A 269 -14.23 -9.15 3.21
C ASP A 269 -13.24 -9.83 2.27
N LEU A 270 -13.27 -9.49 0.98
CA LEU A 270 -12.37 -10.03 -0.03
C LEU A 270 -10.92 -9.56 0.18
N ILE A 271 -10.70 -8.27 0.46
CA ILE A 271 -9.40 -7.69 0.81
C ILE A 271 -8.80 -8.42 2.02
N LEU A 272 -9.56 -8.56 3.11
CA LEU A 272 -9.12 -9.28 4.30
C LEU A 272 -8.93 -10.78 4.06
N SER A 273 -9.64 -11.38 3.10
CA SER A 273 -9.42 -12.79 2.72
C SER A 273 -8.14 -12.96 1.92
N CYS A 274 -7.84 -12.04 1.00
CA CYS A 274 -6.56 -12.00 0.27
C CYS A 274 -5.38 -11.80 1.23
N ALA A 275 -5.54 -10.98 2.28
CA ALA A 275 -4.51 -10.72 3.29
C ALA A 275 -4.05 -11.96 4.07
N LYS A 276 -4.86 -13.04 4.09
CA LYS A 276 -4.56 -14.29 4.79
C LYS A 276 -3.90 -15.35 3.90
N LEU A 277 -3.58 -14.99 2.66
CA LEU A 277 -3.07 -15.94 1.68
C LEU A 277 -1.66 -16.39 2.09
N ARG A 278 -1.54 -17.65 2.51
CA ARG A 278 -0.26 -18.24 2.91
C ARG A 278 0.76 -18.25 1.78
N ARG A 279 2.00 -17.87 2.08
CA ARG A 279 3.16 -18.07 1.19
C ARG A 279 3.33 -19.54 0.85
N ARG A 280 3.64 -19.80 -0.42
CA ARG A 280 3.76 -21.16 -0.96
C ARG A 280 5.17 -21.38 -1.45
N ALA A 281 5.63 -22.63 -1.37
CA ALA A 281 7.01 -23.00 -1.66
C ALA A 281 7.48 -22.67 -3.09
N TRP A 282 6.55 -22.62 -4.05
CA TRP A 282 6.88 -22.29 -5.45
C TRP A 282 7.13 -20.79 -5.70
N TYR A 283 6.63 -19.92 -4.82
CA TYR A 283 6.80 -18.46 -4.93
C TYR A 283 6.70 -17.80 -3.54
N PRO A 284 7.69 -18.04 -2.65
CA PRO A 284 7.62 -17.62 -1.25
C PRO A 284 7.71 -16.09 -1.06
N GLN A 285 8.22 -15.34 -2.04
CA GLN A 285 8.31 -13.87 -2.00
C GLN A 285 7.01 -13.12 -2.37
N LEU A 286 5.89 -13.84 -2.53
CA LEU A 286 4.59 -13.29 -2.92
C LEU A 286 4.14 -12.06 -2.09
N GLU A 287 3.88 -10.91 -2.69
CA GLU A 287 3.59 -9.68 -1.92
C GLU A 287 2.10 -9.45 -1.58
N VAL A 288 1.22 -10.43 -1.82
CA VAL A 288 -0.25 -10.23 -1.76
C VAL A 288 -0.74 -9.72 -0.41
N ASP A 289 -0.28 -10.32 0.68
CA ASP A 289 -0.62 -9.95 2.06
C ASP A 289 -0.27 -8.50 2.38
N ALA A 290 0.95 -8.08 2.06
CA ALA A 290 1.44 -6.72 2.27
C ALA A 290 0.66 -5.70 1.43
N ARG A 291 0.58 -5.90 0.12
CA ARG A 291 -0.03 -4.90 -0.78
C ARG A 291 -1.52 -4.73 -0.56
N ILE A 292 -2.23 -5.80 -0.21
CA ILE A 292 -3.68 -5.72 0.02
C ILE A 292 -4.01 -5.06 1.37
N THR A 293 -3.16 -5.22 2.38
CA THR A 293 -3.32 -4.53 3.67
C THR A 293 -2.89 -3.07 3.61
N GLU A 294 -1.92 -2.73 2.76
CA GLU A 294 -1.60 -1.34 2.41
C GLU A 294 -2.77 -0.68 1.67
N ALA A 295 -3.40 -1.39 0.72
CA ALA A 295 -4.60 -0.89 0.02
C ALA A 295 -5.75 -0.63 1.01
N LEU A 296 -5.99 -1.54 1.97
CA LEU A 296 -6.95 -1.33 3.05
C LEU A 296 -6.61 -0.10 3.90
N SER A 297 -5.32 0.08 4.21
CA SER A 297 -4.83 1.23 4.99
C SER A 297 -5.03 2.55 4.25
N LEU A 298 -4.84 2.58 2.92
CA LEU A 298 -5.12 3.74 2.07
C LEU A 298 -6.61 4.08 2.07
N MET A 299 -7.47 3.08 1.95
CA MET A 299 -8.93 3.26 1.98
C MET A 299 -9.45 3.75 3.33
N LEU A 300 -8.70 3.56 4.42
CA LEU A 300 -9.07 3.91 5.80
C LEU A 300 -7.92 4.68 6.50
N ASN A 301 -7.32 5.65 5.80
CA ASN A 301 -6.14 6.37 6.29
C ASN A 301 -6.50 7.62 7.10
N PHE A 302 -5.65 7.96 8.07
CA PHE A 302 -5.69 9.29 8.67
C PHE A 302 -5.02 10.31 7.75
N SER A 303 -5.52 11.54 7.79
CA SER A 303 -4.83 12.66 7.17
C SER A 303 -3.44 12.86 7.80
N SER A 304 -2.40 12.97 6.99
CA SER A 304 -1.02 13.32 7.44
C SER A 304 -0.95 14.73 8.05
N GLU A 305 -2.00 15.52 7.88
CA GLU A 305 -2.15 16.85 8.48
C GLU A 305 -2.54 16.79 9.96
N MET A 306 -2.99 15.62 10.46
CA MET A 306 -3.49 15.43 11.82
C MET A 306 -2.56 14.56 12.64
N VAL A 307 -2.48 14.83 13.95
CA VAL A 307 -1.92 13.90 14.94
C VAL A 307 -3.09 13.30 15.71
N PRO A 308 -3.40 12.00 15.55
CA PRO A 308 -4.49 11.38 16.30
C PRO A 308 -4.26 11.55 17.81
N GLY A 309 -5.32 11.95 18.54
CA GLY A 309 -5.26 12.27 19.97
C GLY A 309 -4.97 13.75 20.31
N ILE A 310 -4.68 14.61 19.32
CA ILE A 310 -4.49 16.05 19.55
C ILE A 310 -5.71 16.84 19.07
N SER A 311 -6.26 17.66 19.96
CA SER A 311 -7.43 18.50 19.69
C SER A 311 -7.10 19.69 18.79
N LEU A 312 -7.94 19.92 17.76
CA LEU A 312 -7.84 21.04 16.83
C LEU A 312 -8.44 22.35 17.35
N CYS A 313 -8.96 22.40 18.58
CA CYS A 313 -9.74 23.56 19.08
C CYS A 313 -8.97 24.89 19.15
N GLY A 314 -7.66 24.92 18.90
CA GLY A 314 -6.84 26.15 18.83
C GLY A 314 -6.52 26.65 17.42
N VAL A 315 -6.97 25.95 16.36
CA VAL A 315 -6.69 26.36 14.98
C VAL A 315 -7.67 27.46 14.58
N ASP A 316 -7.18 28.70 14.56
CA ASP A 316 -7.88 29.92 14.16
C ASP A 316 -7.94 30.09 12.63
N ASP A 317 -8.32 29.01 11.93
CA ASP A 317 -8.70 29.01 10.52
C ASP A 317 -9.92 28.08 10.35
N ASP A 318 -11.11 28.69 10.24
CA ASP A 318 -12.38 27.98 10.16
C ASP A 318 -12.48 27.04 8.96
N GLY A 319 -11.85 27.39 7.84
CA GLY A 319 -11.86 26.58 6.62
C GLY A 319 -11.04 25.31 6.80
N LEU A 320 -9.83 25.44 7.34
CA LEU A 320 -8.95 24.32 7.66
C LEU A 320 -9.59 23.38 8.69
N ARG A 321 -10.15 23.94 9.77
CA ARG A 321 -10.82 23.14 10.80
C ARG A 321 -11.97 22.32 10.24
N LYS A 322 -12.91 22.95 9.51
CA LYS A 322 -14.03 22.24 8.87
C LYS A 322 -13.56 21.15 7.91
N ARG A 323 -12.48 21.38 7.16
CA ARG A 323 -11.89 20.40 6.24
C ARG A 323 -11.36 19.18 6.99
N LEU A 324 -10.61 19.39 8.07
CA LEU A 324 -10.06 18.30 8.89
C LEU A 324 -11.16 17.55 9.65
N ASP A 325 -12.17 18.24 10.18
CA ASP A 325 -13.32 17.62 10.83
C ASP A 325 -14.08 16.73 9.84
N LYS A 326 -14.33 17.22 8.60
CA LYS A 326 -14.94 16.41 7.54
C LYS A 326 -14.11 15.17 7.21
N LYS A 327 -12.77 15.29 7.13
CA LYS A 327 -11.86 14.15 6.89
C LYS A 327 -11.95 13.13 8.03
N TRP A 328 -12.01 13.59 9.28
CA TRP A 328 -12.15 12.73 10.46
C TRP A 328 -13.50 11.99 10.46
N GLU A 329 -14.60 12.71 10.25
CA GLU A 329 -15.94 12.12 10.19
C GLU A 329 -16.05 11.09 9.06
N GLY A 330 -15.51 11.42 7.88
CA GLY A 330 -15.43 10.49 6.76
C GLY A 330 -14.64 9.23 7.12
N LEU A 331 -13.51 9.35 7.82
CA LEU A 331 -12.71 8.18 8.23
C LEU A 331 -13.50 7.29 9.19
N MET A 332 -14.14 7.89 10.20
CA MET A 332 -14.94 7.15 11.17
C MET A 332 -16.13 6.45 10.52
N GLU A 333 -16.77 7.07 9.52
CA GLU A 333 -17.80 6.42 8.72
C GLU A 333 -17.25 5.22 7.94
N GLY A 334 -16.08 5.35 7.29
CA GLY A 334 -15.44 4.25 6.56
C GLY A 334 -15.14 3.04 7.47
N VAL A 335 -14.66 3.33 8.68
CA VAL A 335 -14.37 2.29 9.69
C VAL A 335 -15.68 1.70 10.25
N ASP A 336 -16.74 2.49 10.41
CA ASP A 336 -18.06 1.97 10.79
C ASP A 336 -18.60 0.97 9.75
N LEU A 337 -18.38 1.24 8.45
CA LEU A 337 -18.73 0.30 7.39
C LEU A 337 -17.96 -1.02 7.51
N LEU A 338 -16.68 -0.98 7.88
CA LEU A 338 -15.86 -2.18 8.14
C LEU A 338 -16.40 -2.99 9.32
N VAL A 339 -16.63 -2.36 10.47
CA VAL A 339 -17.12 -3.09 11.67
C VAL A 339 -18.58 -3.54 11.54
N SER A 340 -19.30 -3.01 10.55
CA SER A 340 -20.62 -3.50 10.15
C SER A 340 -20.57 -4.81 9.37
N ARG A 341 -19.39 -5.23 8.87
CA ARG A 341 -19.24 -6.49 8.15
C ARG A 341 -19.30 -7.69 9.11
N PRO A 342 -20.01 -8.77 8.75
CA PRO A 342 -20.02 -9.98 9.54
C PRO A 342 -18.61 -10.55 9.68
N ARG A 343 -18.22 -10.91 10.91
CA ARG A 343 -16.92 -11.54 11.23
C ARG A 343 -15.70 -10.65 10.97
N TRP A 344 -15.86 -9.33 10.82
CA TRP A 344 -14.73 -8.40 10.58
C TRP A 344 -13.57 -8.64 11.57
N LEU A 345 -13.87 -8.81 12.86
CA LEU A 345 -12.89 -9.01 13.91
C LEU A 345 -12.13 -10.32 13.73
N LYS A 346 -12.85 -11.41 13.45
CA LYS A 346 -12.23 -12.70 13.14
C LYS A 346 -11.31 -12.55 11.94
N MET A 347 -11.71 -11.78 10.92
CA MET A 347 -10.89 -11.59 9.74
C MET A 347 -9.60 -10.81 10.01
N VAL A 348 -9.66 -9.73 10.79
CA VAL A 348 -8.48 -9.00 11.23
C VAL A 348 -7.55 -9.89 12.06
N ARG A 349 -8.11 -10.68 12.99
CA ARG A 349 -7.35 -11.62 13.84
C ARG A 349 -6.68 -12.72 13.01
N ASP A 350 -7.39 -13.32 12.08
CA ASP A 350 -6.84 -14.36 11.21
C ASP A 350 -5.65 -13.83 10.38
N VAL A 351 -5.67 -12.57 9.94
CA VAL A 351 -4.52 -11.95 9.23
C VAL A 351 -3.33 -11.85 10.18
N TRP A 352 -3.53 -11.36 11.41
CA TRP A 352 -2.46 -11.28 12.40
C TRP A 352 -1.90 -12.65 12.76
N THR A 353 -2.77 -13.63 13.02
CA THR A 353 -2.38 -15.01 13.31
C THR A 353 -1.61 -15.62 12.15
N HIS A 354 -1.99 -15.36 10.89
CA HIS A 354 -1.24 -15.81 9.74
C HIS A 354 0.21 -15.31 9.76
N ILE A 355 0.43 -14.03 10.09
CA ILE A 355 1.78 -13.46 10.17
C ILE A 355 2.60 -14.11 11.29
N GLU A 356 2.01 -14.30 12.47
CA GLU A 356 2.68 -14.89 13.64
C GLU A 356 3.02 -16.39 13.46
N GLU A 357 2.15 -17.15 12.79
CA GLU A 357 2.34 -18.60 12.57
C GLU A 357 3.31 -18.93 11.44
N GLU A 358 3.65 -17.97 10.60
CA GLU A 358 4.48 -18.20 9.43
C GLU A 358 5.96 -18.39 9.80
N ASN A 359 6.53 -19.52 9.34
CA ASN A 359 7.88 -19.94 9.71
C ASN A 359 8.94 -19.43 8.72
N LEU A 360 9.72 -18.44 9.14
CA LEU A 360 10.79 -17.84 8.32
C LEU A 360 11.89 -18.82 7.92
N ASP A 361 12.23 -19.82 8.76
CA ASP A 361 13.22 -20.84 8.40
C ASP A 361 12.70 -21.77 7.29
N GLU A 362 11.40 -22.04 7.29
CA GLU A 362 10.75 -22.78 6.21
C GLU A 362 10.71 -21.97 4.90
N ILE A 363 10.38 -20.68 4.96
CA ILE A 363 10.40 -19.78 3.80
C ILE A 363 11.81 -19.66 3.22
N HIS A 364 12.82 -19.50 4.08
CA HIS A 364 14.21 -19.46 3.65
C HIS A 364 14.58 -20.74 2.90
N ARG A 365 14.20 -21.92 3.43
CA ARG A 365 14.38 -23.20 2.71
C ARG A 365 13.63 -23.24 1.38
N PHE A 366 12.41 -22.71 1.30
CA PHE A 366 11.67 -22.63 0.05
C PHE A 366 12.39 -21.79 -0.99
N LEU A 367 12.90 -20.61 -0.62
CA LEU A 367 13.66 -19.72 -1.51
C LEU A 367 14.92 -20.42 -2.04
N MET A 368 15.70 -21.03 -1.15
CA MET A 368 16.96 -21.70 -1.52
C MET A 368 16.73 -22.92 -2.44
N ARG A 369 15.57 -23.58 -2.32
CA ARG A 369 15.21 -24.74 -3.15
C ARG A 369 14.34 -24.40 -4.35
N ALA A 370 13.94 -23.14 -4.54
CA ALA A 370 12.96 -22.78 -5.55
C ALA A 370 13.41 -23.08 -6.99
N GLN A 371 14.71 -22.98 -7.27
CA GLN A 371 15.25 -23.33 -8.58
C GLN A 371 15.21 -24.85 -8.84
N GLU A 372 15.58 -25.65 -7.84
CA GLU A 372 15.62 -27.11 -7.93
C GLU A 372 14.22 -27.74 -7.93
N ASP A 373 13.39 -27.38 -6.94
CA ASP A 373 12.08 -28.00 -6.72
C ASP A 373 11.00 -27.42 -7.63
N TYR A 374 11.12 -26.14 -7.98
CA TYR A 374 10.10 -25.36 -8.66
C TYR A 374 10.67 -24.53 -9.81
N HIS A 375 11.78 -24.94 -10.44
CA HIS A 375 12.28 -24.41 -11.71
C HIS A 375 12.36 -22.87 -11.85
N ALA A 376 12.55 -22.13 -10.75
CA ALA A 376 12.76 -20.68 -10.81
C ALA A 376 13.86 -20.34 -11.83
N MET A 377 13.63 -19.35 -12.70
CA MET A 377 14.59 -19.01 -13.76
C MET A 377 15.88 -18.42 -13.19
N GLU A 378 15.76 -17.64 -12.12
CA GLU A 378 16.88 -17.04 -11.41
C GLU A 378 16.97 -17.61 -9.99
N PRO A 379 18.20 -17.85 -9.49
CA PRO A 379 18.40 -18.20 -8.09
C PRO A 379 18.05 -17.01 -7.22
N TYR A 380 17.36 -17.30 -6.12
CA TYR A 380 17.08 -16.29 -5.11
C TYR A 380 18.36 -15.89 -4.38
N LYS A 381 18.39 -14.62 -3.97
CA LYS A 381 19.46 -14.03 -3.17
C LYS A 381 18.93 -13.75 -1.77
N ASP A 382 19.83 -13.55 -0.81
CA ASP A 382 19.47 -13.16 0.55
C ASP A 382 18.55 -11.93 0.58
N LYS A 383 18.74 -10.99 -0.36
CA LYS A 383 17.86 -9.83 -0.52
C LYS A 383 16.39 -10.22 -0.71
N ASP A 384 16.09 -11.27 -1.47
CA ASP A 384 14.72 -11.73 -1.68
C ASP A 384 14.11 -12.31 -0.41
N PHE A 385 14.93 -12.94 0.44
CA PHE A 385 14.50 -13.37 1.76
C PHE A 385 14.23 -12.19 2.69
N TYR A 386 15.10 -11.17 2.70
CA TYR A 386 14.85 -9.94 3.46
C TYR A 386 13.61 -9.19 2.98
N ASN A 387 13.30 -9.25 1.68
CA ASN A 387 12.06 -8.70 1.15
C ASN A 387 10.82 -9.39 1.76
N VAL A 388 10.87 -10.70 2.05
CA VAL A 388 9.79 -11.39 2.76
C VAL A 388 9.57 -10.79 4.16
N ALA A 389 10.65 -10.55 4.91
CA ALA A 389 10.57 -9.88 6.21
C ALA A 389 9.99 -8.46 6.09
N VAL A 390 10.36 -7.72 5.02
CA VAL A 390 9.76 -6.42 4.68
C VAL A 390 8.25 -6.52 4.44
N TYR A 391 7.78 -7.48 3.63
CA TYR A 391 6.35 -7.65 3.34
C TYR A 391 5.56 -8.01 4.60
N ARG A 392 6.11 -8.89 5.45
CA ARG A 392 5.52 -9.20 6.76
C ARG A 392 5.42 -7.95 7.62
N GLY A 393 6.50 -7.15 7.68
CA GLY A 393 6.53 -5.89 8.41
C GLY A 393 5.45 -4.91 7.95
N ALA A 394 5.29 -4.74 6.64
CA ALA A 394 4.25 -3.90 6.03
C ALA A 394 2.84 -4.35 6.45
N CYS A 395 2.57 -5.66 6.37
CA CYS A 395 1.29 -6.23 6.78
C CYS A 395 1.00 -5.99 8.28
N ARG A 396 2.01 -6.16 9.15
CA ARG A 396 1.88 -5.92 10.60
C ARG A 396 1.52 -4.47 10.91
N ILE A 397 2.28 -3.53 10.36
CA ILE A 397 2.05 -2.11 10.67
C ILE A 397 0.74 -1.61 10.08
N ALA A 398 0.30 -2.15 8.94
CA ALA A 398 -1.02 -1.88 8.37
C ALA A 398 -2.16 -2.36 9.30
N ILE A 399 -2.08 -3.59 9.83
CA ILE A 399 -3.07 -4.11 10.78
C ILE A 399 -3.05 -3.31 12.09
N LEU A 400 -1.88 -2.97 12.63
CA LEU A 400 -1.79 -2.14 13.84
C LEU A 400 -2.36 -0.74 13.61
N ARG A 401 -2.14 -0.16 12.42
CA ARG A 401 -2.74 1.13 12.04
C ARG A 401 -4.26 1.04 12.00
N LEU A 402 -4.81 -0.03 11.42
CA LEU A 402 -6.25 -0.29 11.44
C LEU A 402 -6.79 -0.41 12.87
N VAL A 403 -6.09 -1.14 13.75
CA VAL A 403 -6.48 -1.26 15.16
C VAL A 403 -6.48 0.10 15.87
N ILE A 404 -5.48 0.96 15.61
CA ILE A 404 -5.50 2.34 16.12
C ILE A 404 -6.77 3.05 15.67
N THR A 405 -7.14 2.99 14.38
CA THR A 405 -8.37 3.63 13.89
C THR A 405 -9.64 3.06 14.53
N LEU A 406 -9.71 1.73 14.70
CA LEU A 406 -10.82 1.07 15.38
C LEU A 406 -10.99 1.56 16.82
N THR A 407 -9.90 1.76 17.56
CA THR A 407 -9.99 2.28 18.95
C THR A 407 -10.54 3.71 19.00
N PHE A 408 -10.24 4.56 18.01
CA PHE A 408 -10.85 5.89 17.93
C PHE A 408 -12.35 5.82 17.63
N LEU A 409 -12.79 4.93 16.72
CA LEU A 409 -14.21 4.68 16.50
C LEU A 409 -14.88 4.18 17.78
N SER A 410 -14.19 3.35 18.56
CA SER A 410 -14.72 2.80 19.81
C SER A 410 -14.96 3.84 20.91
N ASP A 411 -14.35 5.02 20.80
CA ASP A 411 -14.56 6.13 21.72
C ASP A 411 -15.80 6.97 21.34
N LEU A 412 -16.35 6.80 20.13
CA LEU A 412 -17.52 7.55 19.67
C LEU A 412 -18.83 7.00 20.26
N PRO A 413 -19.83 7.85 20.52
CA PRO A 413 -21.15 7.40 20.93
C PRO A 413 -21.81 6.55 19.82
N ASN A 414 -22.57 5.53 20.20
CA ASN A 414 -23.31 4.64 19.29
C ASN A 414 -22.45 3.85 18.28
N ASN A 415 -21.17 3.63 18.58
CA ASN A 415 -20.33 2.77 17.76
C ASN A 415 -20.72 1.28 17.87
N LYS A 416 -20.36 0.49 16.87
CA LYS A 416 -20.66 -0.95 16.79
C LYS A 416 -19.59 -1.86 17.43
N ILE A 417 -18.51 -1.29 17.95
CA ILE A 417 -17.41 -2.06 18.56
C ILE A 417 -17.79 -2.41 19.99
N THR A 418 -17.95 -3.70 20.26
CA THR A 418 -18.30 -4.22 21.57
C THR A 418 -17.07 -4.30 22.49
N ASP A 419 -17.31 -4.44 23.79
CA ASP A 419 -16.23 -4.63 24.76
C ASP A 419 -15.44 -5.93 24.49
N THR A 420 -16.15 -6.99 24.11
CA THR A 420 -15.55 -8.26 23.70
C THR A 420 -14.65 -8.09 22.48
N ASP A 421 -15.01 -7.21 21.53
CA ASP A 421 -14.15 -6.94 20.37
C ASP A 421 -12.83 -6.30 20.80
N LEU A 422 -12.88 -5.31 21.70
CA LEU A 422 -11.67 -4.67 22.24
C LEU A 422 -10.77 -5.66 22.98
N LEU A 423 -11.36 -6.54 23.80
CA LEU A 423 -10.61 -7.58 24.52
C LEU A 423 -9.94 -8.58 23.56
N ASN A 424 -10.59 -8.93 22.46
CA ASN A 424 -10.05 -9.81 21.42
C ASN A 424 -8.93 -9.16 20.58
N LEU A 425 -8.82 -7.83 20.58
CA LEU A 425 -7.71 -7.10 19.93
C LEU A 425 -6.47 -6.93 20.83
N LEU A 426 -6.58 -7.20 22.14
CA LEU A 426 -5.48 -7.07 23.09
C LEU A 426 -4.25 -7.93 22.73
N PRO A 427 -4.38 -9.22 22.35
CA PRO A 427 -3.22 -10.03 22.00
C PRO A 427 -2.40 -9.47 20.83
N ILE A 428 -3.08 -8.89 19.83
CA ILE A 428 -2.46 -8.26 18.66
C ILE A 428 -1.55 -7.12 19.12
N THR A 429 -2.14 -6.11 19.77
CA THR A 429 -1.41 -4.91 20.17
C THR A 429 -0.34 -5.20 21.23
N HIS A 430 -0.61 -6.13 22.15
CA HIS A 430 0.37 -6.55 23.16
C HIS A 430 1.59 -7.22 22.54
N SER A 431 1.41 -8.11 21.55
CA SER A 431 2.51 -8.79 20.87
C SER A 431 3.38 -7.83 20.02
N ALA A 432 2.80 -6.72 19.55
CA ALA A 432 3.52 -5.65 18.88
C ALA A 432 4.27 -4.71 19.84
N CYS A 433 3.81 -4.60 21.10
CA CYS A 433 4.44 -3.76 22.12
C CYS A 433 5.55 -4.51 22.90
N GLN A 434 6.59 -4.94 22.18
CA GLN A 434 7.72 -5.69 22.73
C GLN A 434 9.05 -4.99 22.48
N ILE A 435 10.08 -5.33 23.26
CA ILE A 435 11.45 -4.84 23.07
C ILE A 435 11.99 -5.44 21.76
N VAL A 436 12.58 -4.59 20.92
CA VAL A 436 13.24 -5.00 19.67
C VAL A 436 14.74 -4.80 19.85
N LYS A 437 15.53 -5.80 19.45
CA LYS A 437 17.00 -5.74 19.52
C LYS A 437 17.53 -4.57 18.71
N LYS A 438 18.61 -3.93 19.18
CA LYS A 438 19.27 -2.89 18.39
C LYS A 438 20.10 -3.53 17.29
N GLU A 439 20.26 -2.79 16.20
CA GLU A 439 21.01 -3.27 15.04
C GLU A 439 22.49 -3.50 15.37
N ASP A 440 23.06 -2.63 16.20
CA ASP A 440 24.45 -2.75 16.68
C ASP A 440 24.66 -4.02 17.52
N ASP A 441 23.68 -4.38 18.35
CA ASP A 441 23.72 -5.60 19.17
C ASP A 441 23.77 -6.87 18.31
N VAL A 442 23.14 -6.83 17.13
CA VAL A 442 23.07 -7.97 16.19
C VAL A 442 24.31 -7.99 15.27
N ARG A 443 24.76 -6.83 14.79
CA ARG A 443 25.94 -6.69 13.90
C ARG A 443 27.27 -6.96 14.60
N GLY A 444 27.34 -6.85 15.94
CA GLY A 444 28.54 -7.13 16.75
C GLY A 444 29.00 -8.60 16.79
N GLY A 445 28.55 -9.46 15.86
CA GLY A 445 29.02 -10.85 15.70
C GLY A 445 28.22 -11.91 16.47
N GLN A 446 27.11 -11.57 17.12
CA GLN A 446 26.24 -12.50 17.86
C GLN A 446 24.84 -12.69 17.27
N GLY A 447 24.50 -11.98 16.19
CA GLY A 447 23.19 -12.04 15.56
C GLY A 447 22.96 -13.30 14.71
N THR A 448 21.83 -13.97 14.93
CA THR A 448 21.33 -15.03 14.03
C THR A 448 20.59 -14.43 12.82
N LEU A 449 20.38 -15.22 11.76
CA LEU A 449 19.52 -14.81 10.63
C LEU A 449 18.11 -14.41 11.09
N LYS A 450 17.61 -15.08 12.14
CA LYS A 450 16.34 -14.76 12.79
C LYS A 450 16.35 -13.37 13.43
N ASP A 451 17.46 -12.98 14.06
CA ASP A 451 17.59 -11.64 14.66
C ASP A 451 17.62 -10.54 13.60
N LEU A 452 18.31 -10.78 12.49
CA LEU A 452 18.35 -9.84 11.37
C LEU A 452 16.98 -9.67 10.71
N THR A 453 16.27 -10.78 10.48
CA THR A 453 14.92 -10.74 9.89
C THR A 453 13.90 -10.09 10.83
N GLU A 454 13.96 -10.36 12.12
CA GLU A 454 13.11 -9.68 13.11
C GLU A 454 13.34 -8.17 13.10
N ILE A 455 14.59 -7.70 12.99
CA ILE A 455 14.89 -6.28 12.87
C ILE A 455 14.29 -5.70 11.58
N VAL A 456 14.49 -6.36 10.44
CA VAL A 456 13.97 -5.91 9.14
C VAL A 456 12.44 -5.82 9.18
N GLU A 457 11.77 -6.83 9.72
CA GLU A 457 10.31 -6.89 9.85
C GLU A 457 9.79 -5.78 10.79
N ARG A 458 10.34 -5.68 12.01
CA ARG A 458 9.82 -4.77 13.04
C ARG A 458 10.22 -3.31 12.83
N LYS A 459 11.27 -3.03 12.05
CA LYS A 459 11.71 -1.67 11.69
C LYS A 459 11.27 -1.24 10.29
N HIS A 460 10.47 -2.04 9.60
CA HIS A 460 9.94 -1.65 8.30
C HIS A 460 9.03 -0.42 8.43
N LEU A 461 9.10 0.49 7.45
CA LEU A 461 8.26 1.68 7.34
C LEU A 461 7.50 1.61 6.02
N THR A 462 6.19 1.87 6.04
CA THR A 462 5.41 2.01 4.81
C THR A 462 5.22 3.49 4.51
N PHE A 463 5.60 3.89 3.30
CA PHE A 463 5.58 5.27 2.86
C PHE A 463 5.25 5.36 1.36
N TYR A 464 4.08 5.93 1.04
CA TYR A 464 3.61 6.14 -0.33
C TYR A 464 3.47 7.62 -0.65
N LYS A 465 3.98 7.97 -1.82
CA LYS A 465 3.85 9.29 -2.43
C LYS A 465 3.04 9.18 -3.71
N SER A 466 2.28 10.24 -3.98
CA SER A 466 1.70 10.41 -5.28
C SER A 466 2.75 10.39 -6.39
N GLY A 467 2.40 9.80 -7.55
CA GLY A 467 3.19 9.89 -8.78
C GLY A 467 4.45 9.02 -8.82
N ARG A 468 4.82 8.34 -7.72
CA ARG A 468 5.99 7.45 -7.67
C ARG A 468 5.88 6.23 -8.59
N THR A 469 4.65 5.79 -8.89
CA THR A 469 4.40 4.58 -9.68
C THR A 469 4.52 4.86 -11.18
N ASP A 470 4.27 6.09 -11.61
CA ASP A 470 4.63 6.60 -12.93
C ASP A 470 6.03 7.24 -12.90
N ARG A 471 7.04 6.42 -13.22
CA ARG A 471 8.45 6.85 -13.30
C ARG A 471 8.70 8.02 -14.25
N THR A 472 7.74 8.36 -15.12
CA THR A 472 7.85 9.46 -16.08
C THR A 472 7.31 10.80 -15.56
N VAL A 473 6.49 10.78 -14.49
CA VAL A 473 5.92 11.98 -13.84
C VAL A 473 6.88 12.60 -12.82
N VAL A 474 7.78 11.78 -12.24
CA VAL A 474 8.81 12.16 -11.24
C VAL A 474 9.69 13.35 -11.69
N LEU A 475 9.74 13.66 -12.98
CA LEU A 475 10.59 14.71 -13.54
C LEU A 475 9.99 16.13 -13.50
N SER A 476 8.72 16.30 -13.12
CA SER A 476 8.02 17.59 -13.38
C SER A 476 7.36 18.30 -12.19
N SER A 477 7.03 17.65 -11.07
CA SER A 477 6.27 18.30 -9.99
C SER A 477 7.06 18.45 -8.69
N LYS A 478 7.18 19.70 -8.21
CA LYS A 478 7.63 20.04 -6.84
C LYS A 478 6.61 19.68 -5.74
N GLU A 479 5.46 19.14 -6.11
CA GLU A 479 4.31 18.90 -5.22
C GLU A 479 4.00 17.39 -5.15
N GLU A 480 4.91 16.61 -4.54
CA GLU A 480 4.59 15.23 -4.17
C GLU A 480 3.83 15.23 -2.84
N GLU A 481 2.50 15.08 -2.89
CA GLU A 481 1.71 14.88 -1.67
C GLU A 481 1.80 13.42 -1.19
N GLU A 482 2.04 13.22 0.10
CA GLU A 482 2.08 11.89 0.72
C GLU A 482 0.69 11.30 0.87
N LEU A 483 0.54 10.04 0.43
CA LEU A 483 -0.72 9.31 0.40
C LEU A 483 -0.91 8.41 1.63
N LEU A 484 0.17 7.75 2.06
CA LEU A 484 0.16 6.86 3.22
C LEU A 484 1.50 6.92 3.95
N GLU A 485 1.43 7.11 5.25
CA GLU A 485 2.58 7.15 6.15
C GLU A 485 2.28 6.27 7.37
N ILE A 486 2.95 5.12 7.48
CA ILE A 486 2.83 4.22 8.64
C ILE A 486 4.20 3.95 9.22
N HIS A 487 4.35 4.26 10.51
CA HIS A 487 5.57 3.99 11.24
C HIS A 487 5.81 2.51 11.47
N ASP A 488 7.06 2.20 11.80
CA ASP A 488 7.51 0.88 12.18
C ASP A 488 6.74 0.35 13.39
N GLU A 489 6.78 -0.97 13.56
CA GLU A 489 6.11 -1.63 14.68
C GLU A 489 6.67 -1.16 16.03
N VAL A 490 7.96 -0.79 16.07
CA VAL A 490 8.59 -0.21 17.26
C VAL A 490 7.81 1.02 17.75
N LEU A 491 7.21 1.81 16.86
CA LEU A 491 6.38 2.94 17.27
C LEU A 491 4.88 2.64 17.22
N THR A 492 4.41 2.06 16.12
CA THR A 492 2.98 1.80 15.86
C THR A 492 2.42 0.76 16.84
N GLY A 493 3.21 -0.23 17.27
CA GLY A 493 2.81 -1.23 18.26
C GLY A 493 2.42 -0.63 19.61
N PRO A 494 3.30 0.15 20.27
CA PRO A 494 2.95 0.87 21.50
C PRO A 494 1.79 1.85 21.34
N ILE A 495 1.72 2.60 20.22
CA ILE A 495 0.59 3.49 19.96
C ILE A 495 -0.72 2.69 19.94
N ALA A 496 -0.76 1.59 19.20
CA ALA A 496 -1.93 0.72 19.13
C ALA A 496 -2.31 0.13 20.49
N HIS A 497 -1.31 -0.31 21.26
CA HIS A 497 -1.56 -0.89 22.58
C HIS A 497 -2.08 0.15 23.57
N LEU A 498 -1.43 1.31 23.68
CA LEU A 498 -1.89 2.39 24.56
C LEU A 498 -3.28 2.89 24.16
N ARG A 499 -3.55 3.06 22.86
CA ARG A 499 -4.88 3.45 22.37
C ARG A 499 -5.96 2.44 22.74
N LEU A 500 -5.67 1.15 22.65
CA LEU A 500 -6.59 0.11 23.10
C LEU A 500 -6.80 0.18 24.61
N LEU A 501 -5.73 0.31 25.41
CA LEU A 501 -5.83 0.49 26.86
C LEU A 501 -6.64 1.73 27.25
N ILE A 502 -6.50 2.84 26.52
CA ILE A 502 -7.31 4.05 26.71
C ILE A 502 -8.80 3.75 26.51
N SER A 503 -9.16 3.09 25.41
CA SER A 503 -10.56 2.75 25.15
C SER A 503 -11.11 1.79 26.22
N LEU A 504 -10.29 0.86 26.74
CA LEU A 504 -10.67 0.03 27.88
C LEU A 504 -10.92 0.86 29.15
N ALA A 505 -10.05 1.83 29.46
CA ALA A 505 -10.22 2.72 30.61
C ALA A 505 -11.48 3.58 30.50
N LYS A 506 -11.70 4.22 29.34
CA LYS A 506 -12.90 5.05 29.09
C LYS A 506 -14.21 4.27 29.26
N ARG A 507 -14.18 2.96 28.98
CA ARG A 507 -15.33 2.05 29.13
C ARG A 507 -15.41 1.34 30.49
N GLY A 508 -14.50 1.64 31.43
CA GLY A 508 -14.44 1.00 32.74
C GLY A 508 -14.15 -0.51 32.67
N LEU A 509 -13.45 -0.96 31.63
CA LEU A 509 -13.23 -2.39 31.38
C LEU A 509 -12.10 -2.98 32.23
N PHE A 510 -11.16 -2.19 32.74
CA PHE A 510 -10.12 -2.71 33.64
C PHE A 510 -10.73 -3.33 34.89
N GLU A 511 -11.63 -2.61 35.54
CA GLU A 511 -12.30 -3.06 36.77
C GLU A 511 -13.22 -4.24 36.49
N ARG A 512 -14.01 -4.18 35.41
CA ARG A 512 -14.90 -5.27 35.00
C ARG A 512 -14.13 -6.55 34.71
N VAL A 513 -13.04 -6.46 33.95
CA VAL A 513 -12.19 -7.62 33.65
C VAL A 513 -11.56 -8.14 34.93
N ALA A 514 -11.00 -7.29 35.80
CA ALA A 514 -10.40 -7.71 37.05
C ALA A 514 -11.39 -8.50 37.93
N GLN A 515 -12.64 -8.05 38.02
CA GLN A 515 -13.70 -8.65 38.84
C GLN A 515 -14.40 -9.85 38.18
N HIS A 516 -14.29 -10.05 36.87
CA HIS A 516 -15.05 -11.09 36.15
C HIS A 516 -14.59 -12.50 36.52
N GLU A 517 -15.50 -13.36 36.98
CA GLU A 517 -15.22 -14.76 37.26
C GLU A 517 -15.79 -15.66 36.16
N GLY A 518 -15.03 -16.66 35.72
CA GLY A 518 -15.46 -17.62 34.70
C GLY A 518 -15.22 -17.17 33.25
N GLU A 519 -16.00 -17.70 32.31
CA GLU A 519 -15.86 -17.41 30.89
C GLU A 519 -16.43 -16.04 30.52
N TRP A 520 -15.77 -15.34 29.60
CA TRP A 520 -16.28 -14.11 29.02
C TRP A 520 -16.87 -14.42 27.65
N GLU A 521 -18.17 -14.16 27.46
CA GLU A 521 -18.88 -14.55 26.25
C GLU A 521 -18.25 -13.91 25.00
N GLY A 522 -17.99 -14.74 23.98
CA GLY A 522 -17.37 -14.32 22.71
C GLY A 522 -15.87 -14.00 22.79
N LEU A 523 -15.22 -14.18 23.94
CA LEU A 523 -13.78 -14.01 24.06
C LEU A 523 -13.05 -15.23 23.45
N ASP A 524 -12.22 -14.96 22.45
CA ASP A 524 -11.41 -15.95 21.75
C ASP A 524 -9.92 -15.61 21.92
N VAL A 525 -9.46 -15.76 23.16
CA VAL A 525 -8.05 -15.52 23.53
C VAL A 525 -7.53 -16.76 24.24
N SER A 526 -6.29 -17.15 23.91
CA SER A 526 -5.64 -18.29 24.57
C SER A 526 -5.54 -18.06 26.09
N GLY A 527 -6.14 -18.97 26.87
CA GLY A 527 -6.26 -18.85 28.33
C GLY A 527 -7.43 -17.99 28.81
N GLY A 528 -8.33 -17.55 27.92
CA GLY A 528 -9.54 -16.81 28.25
C GLY A 528 -9.27 -15.49 28.99
N ILE A 529 -10.24 -15.08 29.81
CA ILE A 529 -10.16 -13.83 30.56
C ILE A 529 -9.01 -13.83 31.59
N ASP A 530 -8.72 -14.98 32.19
CA ASP A 530 -7.61 -15.16 33.12
C ASP A 530 -6.25 -14.95 32.45
N GLY A 531 -6.12 -15.38 31.20
CA GLY A 531 -4.97 -15.09 30.37
C GLY A 531 -4.77 -13.59 30.19
N LEU A 532 -5.84 -12.86 29.89
CA LEU A 532 -5.79 -11.40 29.76
C LEU A 532 -5.39 -10.72 31.08
N LYS A 533 -6.03 -11.08 32.20
CA LYS A 533 -5.72 -10.52 33.53
C LYS A 533 -4.26 -10.70 33.92
N LYS A 534 -3.74 -11.92 33.74
CA LYS A 534 -2.41 -12.30 34.26
C LYS A 534 -1.26 -11.89 33.33
N LYS A 535 -1.48 -11.77 32.02
CA LYS A 535 -0.41 -11.61 31.02
C LYS A 535 -0.43 -10.31 30.23
N ILE A 536 -1.55 -9.60 30.20
CA ILE A 536 -1.69 -8.40 29.34
C ILE A 536 -2.14 -7.19 30.15
N LEU A 537 -3.18 -7.36 30.97
CA LEU A 537 -3.77 -6.29 31.78
C LEU A 537 -3.22 -6.27 33.22
N SER A 538 -2.10 -6.94 33.48
CA SER A 538 -1.43 -6.88 34.77
C SER A 538 -0.77 -5.52 34.96
N ASP A 539 -0.74 -5.00 36.19
CA ASP A 539 -0.06 -3.73 36.49
C ASP A 539 1.42 -3.77 36.04
N THR A 540 2.08 -4.92 36.20
CA THR A 540 3.46 -5.15 35.74
C THR A 540 3.60 -4.97 34.23
N ASP A 541 2.69 -5.54 33.44
CA ASP A 541 2.74 -5.43 31.98
C ASP A 541 2.41 -4.03 31.48
N ILE A 542 1.45 -3.36 32.13
CA ILE A 542 1.12 -1.96 31.83
C ILE A 542 2.33 -1.07 32.11
N HIS A 543 2.96 -1.20 33.29
CA HIS A 543 4.18 -0.46 33.61
C HIS A 543 5.34 -0.75 32.63
N ARG A 544 5.50 -2.00 32.20
CA ARG A 544 6.48 -2.39 31.18
C ARG A 544 6.21 -1.67 29.85
N CYS A 545 4.96 -1.64 29.39
CA CYS A 545 4.55 -0.92 28.18
C CYS A 545 4.84 0.59 28.29
N LEU A 546 4.46 1.21 29.41
CA LEU A 546 4.68 2.64 29.65
C LEU A 546 6.17 2.99 29.65
N GLY A 547 6.99 2.21 30.36
CA GLY A 547 8.44 2.39 30.40
C GLY A 547 9.09 2.26 29.02
N LEU A 548 8.66 1.27 28.23
CA LEU A 548 9.13 1.09 26.85
C LEU A 548 8.75 2.29 25.96
N SER A 549 7.51 2.74 26.07
CA SER A 549 6.97 3.85 25.28
C SER A 549 7.71 5.16 25.59
N LEU A 550 7.94 5.46 26.87
CA LEU A 550 8.71 6.62 27.30
C LEU A 550 10.15 6.62 26.78
N LYS A 551 10.80 5.44 26.73
CA LYS A 551 12.15 5.32 26.19
C LYS A 551 12.19 5.63 24.69
N ARG A 552 11.15 5.23 23.95
CA ARG A 552 11.06 5.40 22.48
C ARG A 552 10.86 6.85 22.05
N LEU A 553 10.22 7.69 22.86
CA LEU A 553 9.98 9.11 22.53
C LEU A 553 11.26 9.89 22.17
N PRO A 554 12.27 10.01 23.06
CA PRO A 554 13.49 10.72 22.74
C PRO A 554 14.32 10.00 21.67
N GLU A 555 14.33 8.66 21.63
CA GLU A 555 15.02 7.89 20.58
C GLU A 555 14.49 8.29 19.19
N ARG A 556 13.16 8.33 19.03
CA ARG A 556 12.52 8.71 17.77
C ARG A 556 12.72 10.18 17.42
N ARG A 557 12.70 11.09 18.40
CA ARG A 557 13.02 12.50 18.18
C ARG A 557 14.47 12.69 17.72
N GLU A 558 15.42 11.94 18.28
CA GLU A 558 16.82 11.98 17.84
C GLU A 558 17.00 11.37 16.44
N ASP A 559 16.21 10.37 16.06
CA ASP A 559 16.14 9.91 14.67
C ASP A 559 15.73 11.04 13.72
N GLY A 560 14.69 11.81 14.08
CA GLY A 560 14.28 13.00 13.33
C GLY A 560 15.40 14.05 13.25
N ASN A 561 16.12 14.30 14.36
CA ASN A 561 17.26 15.21 14.38
C ASN A 561 18.38 14.77 13.42
N ARG A 562 18.66 13.46 13.35
CA ARG A 562 19.66 12.89 12.44
C ARG A 562 19.26 13.09 10.98
N HIS A 563 18.01 12.80 10.62
CA HIS A 563 17.51 13.06 9.26
C HIS A 563 17.60 14.54 8.88
N PHE A 564 17.21 15.44 9.80
CA PHE A 564 17.26 16.88 9.54
C PHE A 564 18.70 17.43 9.44
N ARG A 565 19.55 17.13 10.42
CA ARG A 565 20.88 17.75 10.55
C ARG A 565 21.93 17.11 9.66
N THR A 566 21.86 15.80 9.46
CA THR A 566 22.89 15.04 8.76
C THR A 566 22.52 14.77 7.31
N GLN A 567 21.24 14.54 7.03
CA GLN A 567 20.78 14.15 5.69
C GLN A 567 20.04 15.28 4.97
N HIS A 568 19.61 16.33 5.67
CA HIS A 568 18.76 17.40 5.14
C HIS A 568 17.44 16.88 4.54
N HIS A 569 16.98 15.74 5.05
CA HIS A 569 15.76 15.06 4.64
C HIS A 569 14.58 15.57 5.48
N LEU A 570 13.99 16.69 5.08
CA LEU A 570 12.92 17.35 5.85
C LEU A 570 11.70 16.46 6.04
N GLU A 571 11.36 15.68 5.02
CA GLU A 571 10.18 14.82 4.98
C GLU A 571 10.31 13.67 5.98
N GLU A 572 11.39 12.90 5.88
CA GLU A 572 11.69 11.81 6.80
C GLU A 572 11.83 12.32 8.23
N ALA A 573 12.48 13.49 8.43
CA ALA A 573 12.57 14.11 9.75
C ALA A 573 11.19 14.44 10.33
N ARG A 574 10.31 15.06 9.53
CA ARG A 574 8.93 15.37 9.94
C ARG A 574 8.19 14.10 10.34
N PHE A 575 8.29 13.06 9.52
CA PHE A 575 7.64 11.78 9.78
C PHE A 575 8.10 11.23 11.14
N GLN A 576 9.40 11.18 11.43
CA GLN A 576 9.89 10.74 12.75
C GLN A 576 9.28 11.55 13.91
N TYR A 577 9.27 12.89 13.79
CA TYR A 577 8.68 13.76 14.82
C TYR A 577 7.17 13.56 14.97
N TRP A 578 6.44 13.36 13.88
CA TRP A 578 4.99 13.12 13.89
C TRP A 578 4.63 11.84 14.66
N GLY A 579 5.34 10.75 14.42
CA GLY A 579 5.14 9.51 15.17
C GLY A 579 5.46 9.63 16.66
N ALA A 580 6.55 10.34 17.01
CA ALA A 580 6.89 10.60 18.40
C ALA A 580 5.79 11.42 19.11
N ALA A 581 5.23 12.43 18.41
CA ALA A 581 4.09 13.19 18.91
C ALA A 581 2.85 12.30 19.12
N GLN A 582 2.54 11.40 18.18
CA GLN A 582 1.40 10.49 18.33
C GLN A 582 1.54 9.56 19.55
N LEU A 583 2.72 8.98 19.78
CA LEU A 583 2.98 8.15 20.96
C LEU A 583 2.89 8.96 22.27
N ALA A 584 3.43 10.18 22.28
CA ALA A 584 3.38 11.04 23.45
C ALA A 584 1.94 11.47 23.78
N ALA A 585 1.13 11.76 22.77
CA ALA A 585 -0.29 12.06 22.93
C ALA A 585 -1.05 10.89 23.58
N ALA A 586 -0.82 9.67 23.10
CA ALA A 586 -1.43 8.47 23.69
C ALA A 586 -1.00 8.25 25.15
N LEU A 587 0.26 8.51 25.50
CA LEU A 587 0.72 8.39 26.89
C LEU A 587 0.01 9.40 27.82
N ILE A 588 -0.15 10.64 27.38
CA ILE A 588 -0.84 11.69 28.16
C ILE A 588 -2.32 11.35 28.32
N GLU A 589 -2.98 10.92 27.25
CA GLU A 589 -4.39 10.56 27.32
C GLU A 589 -4.62 9.33 28.21
N PHE A 590 -3.74 8.32 28.14
CA PHE A 590 -3.82 7.15 29.04
C PHE A 590 -3.67 7.54 30.51
N ASP A 591 -2.75 8.45 30.81
CA ASP A 591 -2.59 9.02 32.15
C ASP A 591 -3.88 9.70 32.64
N GLU A 592 -4.47 10.54 31.79
CA GLU A 592 -5.71 11.28 32.10
C GLU A 592 -6.89 10.35 32.36
N VAL A 593 -7.14 9.37 31.48
CA VAL A 593 -8.30 8.47 31.64
C VAL A 593 -8.15 7.46 32.78
N THR A 594 -6.92 7.20 33.22
CA THR A 594 -6.64 6.33 34.38
C THR A 594 -6.44 7.11 35.68
N ASN A 595 -6.58 8.44 35.65
CA ASN A 595 -6.33 9.34 36.78
C ASN A 595 -4.96 9.09 37.44
N GLY A 596 -3.95 8.80 36.62
CA GLY A 596 -2.59 8.54 37.08
C GLY A 596 -2.38 7.24 37.85
N LYS A 597 -3.31 6.29 37.82
CA LYS A 597 -3.23 4.99 38.52
C LYS A 597 -1.94 4.21 38.23
N TYR A 598 -1.44 4.30 37.00
CA TYR A 598 -0.30 3.53 36.51
C TYR A 598 0.99 4.35 36.43
N ILE A 599 1.04 5.53 37.08
CA ILE A 599 2.27 6.32 37.12
C ILE A 599 3.10 5.93 38.35
N ILE A 600 4.32 5.47 38.11
CA ILE A 600 5.30 5.16 39.16
C ILE A 600 5.90 6.45 39.76
N ASP A 601 5.94 7.54 38.99
CA ASP A 601 6.36 8.89 39.40
C ASP A 601 5.59 9.94 38.56
N ALA A 602 4.50 10.48 39.14
CA ALA A 602 3.54 11.39 38.49
C ALA A 602 4.21 12.63 37.86
N THR A 603 5.28 13.11 38.49
CA THR A 603 6.07 14.26 38.05
C THR A 603 6.92 13.95 36.82
N SER A 604 7.40 12.71 36.64
CA SER A 604 8.33 12.40 35.54
C SER A 604 7.67 11.80 34.29
N LEU A 605 6.60 10.99 34.37
CA LEU A 605 6.00 10.40 33.18
C LEU A 605 5.21 11.42 32.36
N LYS A 606 4.24 12.10 32.99
CA LYS A 606 3.41 13.12 32.35
C LYS A 606 4.26 14.31 31.90
N GLY A 607 5.19 14.77 32.74
CA GLY A 607 6.14 15.83 32.42
C GLY A 607 7.01 15.49 31.19
N LYS A 608 7.63 14.30 31.16
CA LYS A 608 8.48 13.86 30.03
C LYS A 608 7.67 13.67 28.75
N ALA A 609 6.53 12.98 28.81
CA ALA A 609 5.69 12.75 27.64
C ALA A 609 5.19 14.08 27.05
N ARG A 610 4.73 15.00 27.91
CA ARG A 610 4.29 16.34 27.50
C ARG A 610 5.41 17.17 26.88
N LYS A 611 6.61 17.15 27.48
CA LYS A 611 7.80 17.80 26.91
C LYS A 611 8.10 17.29 25.52
N GLU A 612 8.17 15.97 25.37
CA GLU A 612 8.48 15.32 24.10
C GLU A 612 7.37 15.57 23.06
N LEU A 613 6.10 15.64 23.46
CA LEU A 613 4.99 16.03 22.59
C LEU A 613 5.18 17.45 22.03
N VAL A 614 5.44 18.44 22.88
CA VAL A 614 5.62 19.84 22.46
C VAL A 614 6.85 20.02 21.57
N LEU A 615 7.96 19.36 21.91
CA LEU A 615 9.18 19.39 21.09
C LEU A 615 8.96 18.74 19.74
N SER A 616 8.32 17.57 19.71
CA SER A 616 8.09 16.81 18.48
C SER A 616 7.11 17.52 17.55
N LEU A 617 5.97 18.02 18.06
CA LEU A 617 5.03 18.83 17.28
C LEU A 617 5.69 20.10 16.74
N GLY A 618 6.45 20.82 17.57
CA GLY A 618 7.16 22.00 17.12
C GLY A 618 8.19 21.71 16.03
N ASN A 619 8.92 20.61 16.13
CA ASN A 619 9.90 20.21 15.10
C ASN A 619 9.22 19.72 13.83
N ALA A 620 8.14 18.94 13.93
CA ALA A 620 7.32 18.56 12.79
C ALA A 620 6.77 19.80 12.06
N ALA A 621 6.32 20.81 12.80
CA ALA A 621 5.89 22.09 12.24
C ALA A 621 7.02 22.80 11.49
N GLU A 622 8.23 22.82 12.03
CA GLU A 622 9.39 23.41 11.36
C GLU A 622 9.73 22.71 10.04
N MET A 623 9.69 21.37 10.04
CA MET A 623 9.96 20.59 8.83
C MET A 623 8.87 20.82 7.77
N ALA A 624 7.60 20.93 8.20
CA ALA A 624 6.49 21.27 7.32
C ALA A 624 6.60 22.70 6.76
N LEU A 625 7.03 23.68 7.56
CA LEU A 625 7.32 25.05 7.09
C LEU A 625 8.43 25.04 6.02
N GLY A 626 9.48 24.24 6.22
CA GLY A 626 10.57 24.10 5.25
C GLY A 626 10.15 23.44 3.94
N GLN A 627 9.05 22.69 3.95
CA GLN A 627 8.42 22.07 2.77
C GLN A 627 7.24 22.88 2.22
N GLU A 628 6.97 24.07 2.79
CA GLU A 628 5.84 24.93 2.40
C GLU A 628 4.46 24.27 2.59
N TYR A 629 4.37 23.24 3.45
CA TYR A 629 3.12 22.63 3.88
C TYR A 629 2.48 23.44 5.01
N TRP A 630 2.01 24.65 4.67
CA TRP A 630 1.56 25.65 5.62
C TRP A 630 0.40 25.18 6.51
N ASP A 631 -0.57 24.45 5.97
CA ASP A 631 -1.71 23.91 6.74
C ASP A 631 -1.23 22.90 7.80
N ARG A 632 -0.35 21.97 7.40
CA ARG A 632 0.26 20.97 8.31
C ARG A 632 1.09 21.65 9.40
N ALA A 633 1.89 22.63 9.00
CA ALA A 633 2.70 23.42 9.91
C ALA A 633 1.84 24.15 10.95
N LEU A 634 0.70 24.72 10.54
CA LEU A 634 -0.22 25.41 11.44
C LEU A 634 -0.80 24.44 12.47
N VAL A 635 -1.32 23.29 12.04
CA VAL A 635 -1.91 22.28 12.94
C VAL A 635 -0.89 21.82 13.98
N PHE A 636 0.33 21.46 13.55
CA PHE A 636 1.37 21.01 14.46
C PHE A 636 1.83 22.11 15.43
N ALA A 637 2.03 23.34 14.94
CA ALA A 637 2.49 24.45 15.78
C ALA A 637 1.42 24.86 16.82
N VAL A 638 0.15 24.93 16.42
CA VAL A 638 -0.97 25.20 17.33
C VAL A 638 -1.09 24.09 18.38
N GLY A 639 -1.01 22.83 17.97
CA GLY A 639 -1.00 21.70 18.90
C GLY A 639 0.13 21.83 19.93
N ALA A 640 1.34 22.20 19.49
CA ALA A 640 2.49 22.39 20.38
C ALA A 640 2.27 23.54 21.38
N VAL A 641 1.69 24.66 20.94
CA VAL A 641 1.37 25.81 21.82
C VAL A 641 0.31 25.41 22.84
N LYS A 642 -0.80 24.81 22.40
CA LYS A 642 -1.90 24.38 23.28
C LYS A 642 -1.42 23.40 24.35
N VAL A 643 -0.65 22.39 23.97
CA VAL A 643 -0.09 21.41 24.93
C VAL A 643 0.91 22.10 25.87
N ALA A 644 1.63 23.13 25.43
CA ALA A 644 2.50 23.89 26.34
C ALA A 644 1.69 24.74 27.34
N GLU A 645 0.55 25.28 26.94
CA GLU A 645 -0.33 26.14 27.76
C GLU A 645 -1.28 25.37 28.67
N ASP A 646 -1.55 24.09 28.39
CA ASP A 646 -2.51 23.29 29.15
C ASP A 646 -2.01 23.00 30.58
N HIS A 647 -2.17 23.94 31.50
CA HIS A 647 -1.66 23.86 32.87
C HIS A 647 -2.43 22.89 33.77
N GLY A 648 -3.14 21.90 33.21
CA GLY A 648 -3.95 20.92 33.92
C GLY A 648 -3.18 20.04 34.90
N MET A 649 -2.82 20.59 36.07
CA MET A 649 -2.78 19.82 37.31
C MET A 649 -3.79 20.45 38.23
N VAL A 650 -4.85 19.72 38.54
CA VAL A 650 -5.72 20.04 39.67
C VAL A 650 -5.34 19.03 40.75
N ASP A 651 -4.85 19.46 41.89
CA ASP A 651 -4.55 18.54 42.99
C ASP A 651 -5.82 17.87 43.52
N THR A 652 -5.66 16.90 44.41
CA THR A 652 -6.76 16.19 45.09
C THR A 652 -7.70 17.11 45.87
N SER A 653 -7.37 18.40 46.03
CA SER A 653 -8.18 19.43 46.68
C SER A 653 -8.87 20.39 45.70
N GLY A 654 -8.75 20.17 44.39
CA GLY A 654 -9.38 21.04 43.39
C GLY A 654 -8.54 22.27 43.01
N ARG A 655 -7.27 22.38 43.42
CA ARG A 655 -6.42 23.55 43.12
C ARG A 655 -5.53 23.30 41.91
N VAL A 656 -5.43 24.32 41.05
CA VAL A 656 -4.46 24.30 39.94
C VAL A 656 -3.04 24.35 40.50
N VAL A 657 -2.32 23.23 40.46
CA VAL A 657 -0.90 23.15 40.83
C VAL A 657 -0.08 23.44 39.58
N LYS A 658 0.66 24.54 39.59
CA LYS A 658 1.71 24.74 38.58
C LYS A 658 2.79 23.68 38.84
N PRO A 659 3.24 22.91 37.84
CA PRO A 659 4.40 22.04 38.02
C PRO A 659 5.56 22.90 38.53
N GLU A 660 6.21 22.46 39.62
CA GLU A 660 7.24 23.24 40.33
C GLU A 660 8.48 23.53 39.46
N GLU A 661 8.63 22.83 38.34
CA GLU A 661 9.55 23.17 37.25
C GLU A 661 8.74 23.40 35.97
N ASP A 662 8.98 24.52 35.29
CA ASP A 662 8.49 24.75 33.94
C ASP A 662 9.17 23.76 32.97
N VAL A 663 8.60 22.55 32.88
CA VAL A 663 9.14 21.43 32.09
C VAL A 663 9.34 21.81 30.63
N ILE A 664 8.59 22.83 30.16
CA ILE A 664 8.66 23.40 28.82
C ILE A 664 9.11 24.86 28.94
N GLY A 665 10.42 25.09 28.94
CA GLY A 665 10.95 26.45 29.07
C GLY A 665 10.38 27.45 28.06
N GLU A 666 10.18 28.69 28.52
CA GLU A 666 9.58 29.81 27.79
C GLU A 666 10.11 29.98 26.35
N ALA A 667 11.40 29.75 26.12
CA ALA A 667 12.02 29.82 24.80
C ALA A 667 11.41 28.85 23.78
N VAL A 668 11.01 27.63 24.20
CA VAL A 668 10.35 26.63 23.35
C VAL A 668 8.94 27.09 23.01
N HIS A 669 8.22 27.59 24.02
CA HIS A 669 6.87 28.10 23.87
C HIS A 669 6.81 29.27 22.87
N GLU A 670 7.67 30.27 23.04
CA GLU A 670 7.78 31.41 22.12
C GLU A 670 8.24 31.01 20.72
N LYS A 671 9.09 29.99 20.60
CA LYS A 671 9.46 29.42 19.29
C LYS A 671 8.25 28.84 18.56
N ASN A 672 7.37 28.13 19.27
CA ASN A 672 6.17 27.54 18.67
C ASN A 672 5.14 28.60 18.27
N LYS A 673 4.95 29.67 19.06
CA LYS A 673 4.13 30.82 18.65
C LYS A 673 4.63 31.45 17.35
N ARG A 674 5.95 31.66 17.21
CA ARG A 674 6.53 32.17 15.95
C ARG A 674 6.26 31.24 14.75
N ARG A 675 6.23 29.92 14.97
CA ARG A 675 5.90 28.94 13.92
C ARG A 675 4.43 29.04 13.50
N VAL A 676 3.50 29.28 14.44
CA VAL A 676 2.10 29.58 14.13
C VAL A 676 1.99 30.80 13.22
N GLU A 677 2.65 31.91 13.57
CA GLU A 677 2.58 33.13 12.76
C GLU A 677 3.19 32.95 11.36
N ARG A 678 4.31 32.22 11.25
CA ARG A 678 4.91 31.86 9.95
C ARG A 678 3.95 31.02 9.11
N ALA A 679 3.31 30.02 9.70
CA ALA A 679 2.34 29.17 9.00
C ALA A 679 1.14 29.99 8.51
N LYS A 680 0.55 30.84 9.37
CA LYS A 680 -0.54 31.75 9.00
C LYS A 680 -0.14 32.70 7.86
N ALA A 681 1.08 33.24 7.90
CA ALA A 681 1.59 34.09 6.83
C ALA A 681 1.71 33.34 5.49
N GLY A 682 2.22 32.10 5.52
CA GLY A 682 2.30 31.23 4.33
C GLY A 682 0.93 30.88 3.75
N ILE A 683 -0.06 30.55 4.59
CA ILE A 683 -1.45 30.31 4.15
C ILE A 683 -2.03 31.55 3.48
N ARG A 684 -1.84 32.74 4.07
CA ARG A 684 -2.30 34.00 3.46
C ARG A 684 -1.64 34.28 2.12
N ALA A 685 -0.33 34.07 2.02
CA ALA A 685 0.42 34.27 0.78
C ALA A 685 -0.01 33.30 -0.33
N LYS A 686 -0.38 32.05 0.00
CA LYS A 686 -0.89 31.06 -0.97
C LYS A 686 -2.31 31.38 -1.48
N ARG A 687 -3.09 32.16 -0.74
CA ARG A 687 -4.48 32.53 -1.09
C ARG A 687 -4.59 33.79 -1.96
N VAL A 688 -3.53 34.59 -2.04
CA VAL A 688 -3.41 35.78 -2.91
C VAL A 688 -2.80 35.35 -4.23
#